data_AF-D2VI22-F1
#
_entry.id   AF-D2VI22-F1
#
_cell.length_a   1.000
_cell.length_b   1.000
_cell.length_c   1.000
_cell.angle_alpha   90.00
_cell.angle_beta   90.00
_cell.angle_gamma   90.00
#
_symmetry.space_group_name_H-M   'P 1'
#
loop_
_entity.id
_entity.type
_entity.pdbx_description
1 polymer ?
#
loop_
_entity_poly.entity_id
_entity_poly.type
_entity_poly.pdbx_seq_one_letter_code
_entity_poly.pdbx_strand_id
1 'polypeptide(L)'
;MEKEQQEQEQPFMEAEVFSVFIKTLTGSKLKLQITKGDSTLEIKQLLAECVETSYITSYEFTVKGKTLDDFSDIADYPEIKDGVEINMHTLPYDNKSARTHVYRLRELLYSKIDDLYLSTGIVHSATKNNQHSFPSFFSSVNSELYNDLGHALNCDLEFLQLEGQTLPSHQSSQSTNTDSSAGETKKKKKKKVSTSSSKIDRVELKTVVMNEEENGNEGNSDEKKPNLTNKISVVELPQTPEEFNTKNLYDADSFKIGSLEPLIMLSNTELPKCVKSITFSAWNPVPEHRKIKGDLFYLQIETLENAIFHITATPSGFYVNATKGIKFNPLPSSKPHKNQTLLGLICDISPLFRATFPKLLSSRIKKHPFEVTPVPFHVRKWINIEEKHEYDPNRAEESFFTMLGTDPRIQQREWNEEYQNCKELPSGAMDERLIRDRTLFKIHCDFVDAAVKGAKAVVDKSLSPINPTDKKSSHVYIQNNIFFSFSINTDEPKDENDMDQYAYENANNDLKGVIAFNEADVPGVHTLASAIVDYRGYRVVAQSIIPGILQGDQGSKHVYGSIDEGKSFVTDPKYHSLMKEAAEKLHIKEHTIIDESGKEHTILCPSECKGIVGSDGRFYVLDLISITPRDTNFLENKIAIFRPELIQSYVTTQKKRKQQEKKEETEEKKEETKKDELVIAFNTDIHSNTKLGGSQEVIDQDIQEVQKLGKFLLEFLLPKFVQSFKLREENPFDGRTLTDAMHERGINMRYLGKIAELAKEHSVPHLIMMCKQEMITRAAKHIYNKYLRSVEDSNLATFISKFLCCIFGTNVDEHEPNKKDKKALEETDITQATLFSLIKERVKTHYRFELEDDFITKFKTIATVRSFCMKIGLQILLREYQFNTANPFNQNDILSLEPVVKHSTPRSKTAHSLLDVGRQQLTKGNFEMAFEFLSQAIIMFQQVKGPMNNEVATCFSFLATILFNASDLPQSFLHQHNALLISRRVMGLDSATISQIHSLLGLLCFNVGQAEFALKHFLRARYIHVLCCGFDHPDLAHIMLNIAMMYQDMGDMQRSLKYLHECLRIYNATLGENSDQSATTLHAIAMTYNFLRQYKNAVTFERKNYLILKEKYGENDPKVKESEQWFEHFTGRAVAVERELKQGEQEAMKLWNLQQSMGNGQAFSKKPPVEILNLLKEDQQILSNLINPPPQTTPSSTSTTTSKKKSK
;
A
#
# COMPACT_ATOMS: atom_id res chain seq x y z
N MET A 1 -8.88 -38.65 -5.84
CA MET A 1 -7.72 -37.75 -5.81
C MET A 1 -6.60 -38.14 -6.78
N GLU A 2 -6.51 -39.38 -7.28
CA GLU A 2 -5.57 -39.71 -8.39
C GLU A 2 -6.24 -39.79 -9.79
N LYS A 3 -7.57 -39.77 -9.89
CA LYS A 3 -8.29 -39.81 -11.18
C LYS A 3 -8.64 -38.44 -11.79
N GLU A 4 -8.40 -37.34 -11.07
CA GLU A 4 -8.58 -35.96 -11.59
C GLU A 4 -7.27 -35.34 -12.11
N GLN A 5 -6.14 -36.04 -11.99
CA GLN A 5 -4.84 -35.55 -12.48
C GLN A 5 -4.53 -35.95 -13.94
N GLN A 6 -5.34 -36.80 -14.57
CA GLN A 6 -5.07 -37.29 -15.94
C GLN A 6 -5.86 -36.57 -17.06
N GLU A 7 -6.69 -35.57 -16.75
CA GLU A 7 -7.39 -34.75 -17.76
C GLU A 7 -6.78 -33.32 -17.93
N GLN A 8 -5.63 -33.03 -17.31
CA GLN A 8 -5.00 -31.69 -17.35
C GLN A 8 -3.77 -31.56 -18.27
N GLU A 9 -3.64 -32.42 -19.28
CA GLU A 9 -2.67 -32.21 -20.38
C GLU A 9 -3.43 -31.92 -21.69
N GLN A 10 -4.14 -30.79 -21.74
CA GLN A 10 -4.33 -30.11 -23.02
C GLN A 10 -3.22 -29.07 -23.15
N PRO A 11 -2.45 -29.07 -24.26
CA PRO A 11 -1.50 -28.00 -24.51
C PRO A 11 -2.29 -26.68 -24.53
N PHE A 12 -1.77 -25.68 -23.82
CA PHE A 12 -2.19 -24.28 -23.94
C PHE A 12 -2.32 -23.99 -25.44
N MET A 13 -3.55 -23.89 -25.96
CA MET A 13 -3.73 -23.31 -27.29
C MET A 13 -3.47 -21.83 -27.07
N GLU A 14 -2.20 -21.43 -27.21
CA GLU A 14 -1.84 -20.02 -27.33
C GLU A 14 -2.83 -19.40 -28.31
N ALA A 15 -3.67 -18.48 -27.84
CA ALA A 15 -4.49 -17.67 -28.72
C ALA A 15 -3.54 -17.10 -29.77
N GLU A 16 -3.75 -17.39 -31.05
CA GLU A 16 -2.88 -16.91 -32.13
C GLU A 16 -2.85 -15.37 -32.08
N VAL A 17 -1.83 -14.83 -31.41
CA VAL A 17 -1.60 -13.40 -31.32
C VAL A 17 -0.89 -12.96 -32.58
N PHE A 18 -1.40 -11.93 -33.25
CA PHE A 18 -0.76 -11.37 -34.43
C PHE A 18 -0.65 -9.85 -34.33
N SER A 19 0.42 -9.31 -34.90
CA SER A 19 0.75 -7.89 -34.90
C SER A 19 -0.02 -7.15 -35.98
N VAL A 20 -0.60 -6.00 -35.64
CA VAL A 20 -1.16 -5.04 -36.60
C VAL A 20 -0.52 -3.67 -36.42
N PHE A 21 -0.51 -2.86 -37.47
CA PHE A 21 0.02 -1.50 -37.45
C PHE A 21 -1.10 -0.50 -37.62
N ILE A 22 -1.38 0.29 -36.59
CA ILE A 22 -2.35 1.39 -36.68
C ILE A 22 -1.62 2.64 -37.17
N LYS A 23 -2.01 3.12 -38.34
CA LYS A 23 -1.60 4.42 -38.86
C LYS A 23 -2.50 5.50 -38.27
N THR A 24 -1.95 6.32 -37.37
CA THR A 24 -2.67 7.40 -36.69
C THR A 24 -2.92 8.58 -37.62
N LEU A 25 -3.81 9.50 -37.21
CA LEU A 25 -4.06 10.76 -37.93
C LEU A 25 -2.83 11.67 -38.08
N THR A 26 -1.83 11.50 -37.21
CA THR A 26 -0.57 12.23 -37.24
C THR A 26 0.46 11.59 -38.19
N GLY A 27 0.16 10.44 -38.77
CA GLY A 27 1.03 9.68 -39.66
C GLY A 27 1.97 8.70 -38.95
N SER A 28 1.93 8.63 -37.61
CA SER A 28 2.67 7.64 -36.82
C SER A 28 2.09 6.23 -37.02
N LYS A 29 2.95 5.21 -37.00
CA LYS A 29 2.53 3.80 -37.02
C LYS A 29 2.72 3.18 -35.64
N LEU A 30 1.61 2.82 -34.99
CA LEU A 30 1.60 2.14 -33.71
C LEU A 30 1.47 0.63 -33.95
N LYS A 31 2.42 -0.15 -33.45
CA LYS A 31 2.33 -1.61 -33.48
C LYS A 31 1.47 -2.08 -32.32
N LEU A 32 0.32 -2.68 -32.60
CA LEU A 32 -0.49 -3.42 -31.64
C LEU A 32 -0.32 -4.91 -31.93
N GLN A 33 -0.44 -5.78 -30.93
CA GLN A 33 -0.66 -7.20 -31.20
C GLN A 33 -2.04 -7.46 -30.69
N ILE A 34 -2.90 -8.08 -31.49
CA ILE A 34 -4.33 -8.35 -31.27
C ILE A 34 -4.59 -9.85 -31.39
N THR A 35 -5.64 -10.32 -30.74
CA THR A 35 -6.19 -11.67 -30.90
C THR A 35 -7.35 -11.63 -31.89
N LYS A 36 -7.71 -12.77 -32.50
CA LYS A 36 -8.89 -12.82 -33.38
C LYS A 36 -10.20 -12.52 -32.61
N GLY A 37 -10.21 -12.71 -31.29
CA GLY A 37 -11.36 -12.45 -30.44
C GLY A 37 -11.47 -11.04 -29.89
N ASP A 38 -10.49 -10.14 -30.12
CA ASP A 38 -10.68 -8.76 -29.68
C ASP A 38 -11.66 -8.03 -30.61
N SER A 39 -12.43 -7.10 -30.06
CA SER A 39 -13.33 -6.25 -30.85
C SER A 39 -12.63 -4.97 -31.33
N THR A 40 -13.15 -4.36 -32.39
CA THR A 40 -12.70 -3.04 -32.85
C THR A 40 -12.80 -1.97 -31.74
N LEU A 41 -13.84 -2.03 -30.91
CA LEU A 41 -14.03 -1.13 -29.77
C LEU A 41 -12.93 -1.29 -28.71
N GLU A 42 -12.49 -2.51 -28.41
CA GLU A 42 -11.39 -2.75 -27.49
C GLU A 42 -10.07 -2.17 -27.99
N ILE A 43 -9.80 -2.27 -29.30
CA ILE A 43 -8.66 -1.59 -29.92
C ILE A 43 -8.77 -0.07 -29.73
N LYS A 44 -9.95 0.52 -29.95
CA LYS A 44 -10.17 1.96 -29.73
C LYS A 44 -9.99 2.37 -28.26
N GLN A 45 -10.42 1.54 -27.31
CA GLN A 45 -10.21 1.77 -25.88
C GLN A 45 -8.71 1.73 -25.53
N LEU A 46 -7.98 0.76 -26.06
CA LEU A 46 -6.54 0.66 -25.85
C LEU A 46 -5.79 1.88 -26.41
N LEU A 47 -6.17 2.36 -27.60
CA LEU A 47 -5.63 3.60 -28.15
C LEU A 47 -6.04 4.84 -27.35
N ALA A 48 -7.24 4.87 -26.79
CA ALA A 48 -7.70 5.97 -25.95
C ALA A 48 -6.85 6.11 -24.68
N GLU A 49 -6.31 5.00 -24.20
CA GLU A 49 -5.39 4.96 -23.07
C GLU A 49 -3.96 5.31 -23.50
N CYS A 50 -3.54 5.13 -24.76
CA CYS A 50 -2.20 5.48 -25.20
C CYS A 50 -1.97 7.00 -25.27
N VAL A 51 -0.86 7.49 -24.71
CA VAL A 51 -0.49 8.92 -24.71
C VAL A 51 -0.45 9.54 -26.12
N GLU A 52 -0.05 8.77 -27.13
CA GLU A 52 0.06 9.19 -28.53
C GLU A 52 -1.29 9.38 -29.24
N THR A 53 -2.36 8.78 -28.73
CA THR A 53 -3.69 8.74 -29.36
C THR A 53 -4.84 9.13 -28.44
N SER A 54 -4.59 9.32 -27.14
CA SER A 54 -5.59 9.64 -26.13
C SER A 54 -6.32 10.96 -26.42
N TYR A 55 -5.60 11.91 -27.01
CA TYR A 55 -6.14 13.18 -27.49
C TYR A 55 -6.84 13.05 -28.86
N ILE A 56 -7.18 11.86 -29.35
CA ILE A 56 -7.99 11.65 -30.55
C ILE A 56 -9.25 10.88 -30.13
N THR A 57 -10.42 11.49 -30.33
CA THR A 57 -11.68 10.98 -29.74
C THR A 57 -12.80 10.73 -30.75
N SER A 58 -12.64 11.16 -32.01
CA SER A 58 -13.61 10.90 -33.07
C SER A 58 -12.89 10.36 -34.31
N TYR A 59 -12.96 9.05 -34.49
CA TYR A 59 -12.31 8.35 -35.60
C TYR A 59 -12.94 6.98 -35.88
N GLU A 60 -12.76 6.50 -37.10
CA GLU A 60 -13.06 5.14 -37.55
C GLU A 60 -11.80 4.44 -38.03
N PHE A 61 -11.83 3.12 -38.09
CA PHE A 61 -10.74 2.33 -38.66
C PHE A 61 -11.15 1.80 -40.02
N THR A 62 -10.20 1.80 -40.96
CA THR A 62 -10.37 1.13 -42.24
C THR A 62 -9.20 0.20 -42.55
N VAL A 63 -9.50 -0.96 -43.11
CA VAL A 63 -8.53 -1.95 -43.60
C VAL A 63 -8.84 -2.24 -45.06
N LYS A 64 -7.88 -2.01 -45.96
CA LYS A 64 -8.04 -2.25 -47.42
C LYS A 64 -9.32 -1.63 -48.01
N GLY A 65 -9.76 -0.48 -47.49
CA GLY A 65 -10.94 0.24 -47.96
C GLY A 65 -12.28 -0.18 -47.35
N LYS A 66 -12.29 -1.14 -46.40
CA LYS A 66 -13.48 -1.49 -45.60
C LYS A 66 -13.40 -0.86 -44.22
N THR A 67 -14.50 -0.29 -43.75
CA THR A 67 -14.64 0.25 -42.38
C THR A 67 -14.86 -0.89 -41.39
N LEU A 68 -14.17 -0.82 -40.24
CA LEU A 68 -14.37 -1.75 -39.13
C LEU A 68 -15.51 -1.23 -38.24
N ASP A 69 -16.53 -2.06 -38.05
CA ASP A 69 -17.60 -1.84 -37.09
C ASP A 69 -17.11 -2.05 -35.66
N ASP A 70 -17.59 -1.20 -34.74
CA ASP A 70 -17.07 -1.12 -33.37
C ASP A 70 -17.36 -2.39 -32.56
N PHE A 71 -18.48 -3.08 -32.82
CA PHE A 71 -18.92 -4.22 -32.03
C PHE A 71 -18.59 -5.58 -32.68
N SER A 72 -17.96 -5.57 -33.85
CA SER A 72 -17.54 -6.78 -34.54
C SER A 72 -16.17 -7.26 -34.05
N ASP A 73 -15.98 -8.57 -34.02
CA ASP A 73 -14.72 -9.18 -33.64
C ASP A 73 -13.73 -9.06 -34.80
N ILE A 74 -12.42 -9.02 -34.50
CA ILE A 74 -11.39 -9.01 -35.55
C ILE A 74 -11.49 -10.27 -36.42
N ALA A 75 -11.95 -11.39 -35.87
CA ALA A 75 -12.24 -12.63 -36.60
C ALA A 75 -13.17 -12.43 -37.80
N ASP A 76 -14.09 -11.47 -37.73
CA ASP A 76 -15.05 -11.16 -38.79
C ASP A 76 -14.39 -10.46 -40.00
N TYR A 77 -13.15 -9.98 -39.83
CA TYR A 77 -12.37 -9.29 -40.86
C TYR A 77 -11.17 -10.13 -41.32
N PRO A 78 -11.36 -11.06 -42.28
CA PRO A 78 -10.28 -11.92 -42.78
C PRO A 78 -9.14 -11.16 -43.46
N GLU A 79 -9.34 -9.88 -43.79
CA GLU A 79 -8.30 -8.98 -44.27
C GLU A 79 -7.25 -8.63 -43.22
N ILE A 80 -7.61 -8.74 -41.93
CA ILE A 80 -6.74 -8.44 -40.79
C ILE A 80 -5.93 -9.69 -40.46
N LYS A 81 -4.62 -9.62 -40.74
CA LYS A 81 -3.63 -10.68 -40.53
C LYS A 81 -2.38 -10.09 -39.90
N ASP A 82 -1.45 -10.94 -39.47
CA ASP A 82 -0.15 -10.51 -38.97
C ASP A 82 0.55 -9.55 -39.96
N GLY A 83 1.01 -8.41 -39.44
CA GLY A 83 1.63 -7.32 -40.17
C GLY A 83 0.68 -6.36 -40.92
N VAL A 84 -0.65 -6.51 -40.86
CA VAL A 84 -1.57 -5.63 -41.61
C VAL A 84 -1.55 -4.19 -41.09
N GLU A 85 -1.78 -3.22 -41.98
CA GLU A 85 -1.94 -1.81 -41.64
C GLU A 85 -3.43 -1.43 -41.55
N ILE A 86 -3.85 -0.96 -40.37
CA ILE A 86 -5.18 -0.40 -40.09
C ILE A 86 -5.05 1.13 -40.17
N ASN A 87 -5.85 1.79 -41.00
CA ASN A 87 -5.82 3.24 -41.16
C ASN A 87 -6.87 3.90 -40.27
N MET A 88 -6.45 4.87 -39.46
CA MET A 88 -7.36 5.73 -38.72
C MET A 88 -7.87 6.84 -39.63
N HIS A 89 -9.20 6.98 -39.74
CA HIS A 89 -9.88 8.05 -40.48
C HIS A 89 -10.70 8.92 -39.54
N THR A 90 -10.78 10.22 -39.86
CA THR A 90 -11.48 11.20 -39.02
C THR A 90 -13.00 11.05 -39.16
N LEU A 91 -13.70 11.03 -38.03
CA LEU A 91 -15.16 11.17 -38.00
C LEU A 91 -15.54 12.60 -37.55
N PRO A 92 -16.71 13.11 -37.96
CA PRO A 92 -17.22 14.37 -37.46
C PRO A 92 -17.37 14.35 -35.93
N TYR A 93 -17.07 15.46 -35.28
CA TYR A 93 -17.32 15.63 -33.85
C TYR A 93 -18.80 15.90 -33.57
N ASP A 94 -19.30 15.27 -32.51
CA ASP A 94 -20.50 15.70 -31.81
C ASP A 94 -20.12 16.42 -30.50
N ASN A 95 -21.12 16.89 -29.75
CA ASN A 95 -20.88 17.63 -28.51
C ASN A 95 -20.17 16.76 -27.45
N LYS A 96 -20.48 15.46 -27.39
CA LYS A 96 -19.90 14.51 -26.44
C LYS A 96 -18.42 14.25 -26.76
N SER A 97 -18.12 13.74 -27.95
CA SER A 97 -16.77 13.41 -28.41
C SER A 97 -15.82 14.62 -28.41
N ALA A 98 -16.30 15.82 -28.73
CA ALA A 98 -15.49 17.04 -28.67
C ALA A 98 -15.23 17.50 -27.22
N ARG A 99 -16.17 17.37 -26.29
CA ARG A 99 -15.92 17.66 -24.86
C ARG A 99 -14.98 16.64 -24.24
N THR A 100 -15.15 15.36 -24.55
CA THR A 100 -14.23 14.29 -24.15
C THR A 100 -12.82 14.56 -24.68
N HIS A 101 -12.69 15.11 -25.89
CA HIS A 101 -11.41 15.53 -26.46
C HIS A 101 -10.68 16.57 -25.60
N VAL A 102 -11.39 17.63 -25.20
CA VAL A 102 -10.85 18.70 -24.34
C VAL A 102 -10.42 18.10 -23.00
N TYR A 103 -11.26 17.25 -22.41
CA TYR A 103 -11.01 16.63 -21.13
C TYR A 103 -9.75 15.74 -21.15
N ARG A 104 -9.64 14.81 -22.10
CA ARG A 104 -8.46 13.94 -22.23
C ARG A 104 -7.17 14.72 -22.45
N LEU A 105 -7.25 15.82 -23.20
CA LEU A 105 -6.10 16.71 -23.38
C LEU A 105 -5.73 17.43 -22.07
N ARG A 106 -6.71 17.89 -21.29
CA ARG A 106 -6.44 18.47 -19.96
C ARG A 106 -5.82 17.46 -19.02
N GLU A 107 -6.38 16.25 -18.92
CA GLU A 107 -5.81 15.16 -18.13
C GLU A 107 -4.35 14.93 -18.49
N LEU A 108 -4.00 14.82 -19.78
CA LEU A 108 -2.62 14.64 -20.22
C LEU A 108 -1.68 15.80 -19.80
N LEU A 109 -2.19 17.04 -19.81
CA LEU A 109 -1.40 18.25 -19.57
C LEU A 109 -1.28 18.61 -18.08
N TYR A 110 -2.29 18.29 -17.27
CA TYR A 110 -2.42 18.77 -15.89
C TYR A 110 -2.36 17.67 -14.82
N SER A 111 -2.55 16.38 -15.18
CA SER A 111 -2.55 15.31 -14.19
C SER A 111 -1.15 15.07 -13.60
N LYS A 112 -1.08 15.06 -12.27
CA LYS A 112 0.08 14.57 -11.53
C LYS A 112 0.15 13.05 -11.69
N ILE A 113 1.37 12.51 -11.66
CA ILE A 113 1.59 11.05 -11.78
C ILE A 113 0.92 10.28 -10.63
N ASP A 114 0.84 10.89 -9.45
CA ASP A 114 0.21 10.33 -8.25
C ASP A 114 -1.31 10.26 -8.31
N ASP A 115 -1.95 11.11 -9.09
CA ASP A 115 -3.42 11.20 -9.16
C ASP A 115 -4.02 10.29 -10.25
N LEU A 116 -3.17 9.60 -11.02
CA LEU A 116 -3.58 8.66 -12.06
C LEU A 116 -3.97 7.30 -11.43
N TYR A 117 -5.24 6.96 -11.50
CA TYR A 117 -5.78 5.63 -11.16
C TYR A 117 -6.63 5.10 -12.33
N LEU A 118 -6.97 3.81 -12.31
CA LEU A 118 -7.46 3.06 -13.49
C LEU A 118 -8.69 3.71 -14.16
N SER A 119 -9.58 4.32 -13.37
CA SER A 119 -10.78 5.00 -13.90
C SER A 119 -10.51 6.41 -14.48
N THR A 120 -9.30 6.96 -14.29
CA THR A 120 -8.89 8.30 -14.74
C THR A 120 -7.67 8.31 -15.67
N GLY A 121 -6.99 7.18 -15.84
CA GLY A 121 -5.63 7.13 -16.38
C GLY A 121 -5.46 6.95 -17.90
N ILE A 122 -4.49 7.67 -18.47
CA ILE A 122 -3.88 7.43 -19.79
C ILE A 122 -2.62 6.57 -19.57
N VAL A 123 -2.56 5.37 -20.15
CA VAL A 123 -1.44 4.42 -20.09
C VAL A 123 -0.31 4.81 -21.06
N HIS A 124 0.94 4.71 -20.61
CA HIS A 124 2.11 4.95 -21.47
C HIS A 124 2.40 3.72 -22.36
N SER A 125 2.34 3.90 -23.68
CA SER A 125 2.67 2.89 -24.68
C SER A 125 4.04 3.18 -25.30
N ALA A 126 5.11 2.83 -24.58
CA ALA A 126 6.43 2.76 -25.21
C ALA A 126 6.49 1.45 -26.02
N THR A 127 6.14 1.50 -27.30
CA THR A 127 6.19 0.33 -28.19
C THR A 127 7.61 -0.24 -28.30
N LYS A 128 7.81 -1.45 -27.78
CA LYS A 128 8.19 -2.65 -28.56
C LYS A 128 7.66 -3.91 -27.85
N ASN A 129 6.66 -4.51 -28.48
CA ASN A 129 5.94 -5.77 -28.20
C ASN A 129 4.79 -5.69 -27.19
N ASN A 130 3.61 -6.11 -27.65
CA ASN A 130 2.34 -6.14 -26.92
C ASN A 130 2.07 -7.56 -26.41
N GLN A 131 1.01 -7.72 -25.62
CA GLN A 131 -0.05 -8.72 -25.74
C GLN A 131 -1.28 -8.12 -25.04
N HIS A 132 -2.50 -8.33 -25.56
CA HIS A 132 -3.73 -7.74 -25.02
C HIS A 132 -3.93 -8.05 -23.54
N SER A 133 -4.60 -7.12 -22.84
CA SER A 133 -4.98 -7.17 -21.41
C SER A 133 -3.84 -6.97 -20.41
N PHE A 134 -3.32 -5.74 -20.34
CA PHE A 134 -2.08 -5.38 -19.63
C PHE A 134 -0.89 -6.22 -20.12
N PRO A 135 0.23 -5.62 -20.53
CA PRO A 135 1.37 -6.40 -20.99
C PRO A 135 1.72 -7.44 -19.92
N SER A 136 1.94 -8.69 -20.34
CA SER A 136 2.85 -9.57 -19.63
C SER A 136 4.16 -8.79 -19.53
N PHE A 137 4.31 -8.09 -18.42
CA PHE A 137 5.24 -6.97 -18.26
C PHE A 137 6.68 -7.39 -18.61
N PHE A 138 6.96 -8.69 -18.50
CA PHE A 138 8.26 -9.32 -18.75
C PHE A 138 8.71 -9.38 -20.21
N SER A 139 7.82 -9.32 -21.21
CA SER A 139 8.24 -9.45 -22.62
C SER A 139 8.59 -8.10 -23.30
N SER A 140 8.27 -6.98 -22.65
CA SER A 140 8.26 -5.64 -23.29
C SER A 140 9.07 -4.55 -22.56
N VAL A 141 9.71 -4.85 -21.43
CA VAL A 141 10.75 -3.94 -20.93
C VAL A 141 11.88 -3.95 -21.94
N ASN A 142 12.16 -2.80 -22.57
CA ASN A 142 13.45 -2.51 -23.19
C ASN A 142 14.48 -2.53 -22.05
N SER A 143 14.86 -3.74 -21.70
CA SER A 143 15.40 -4.15 -20.40
C SER A 143 16.80 -3.62 -20.17
N GLU A 144 17.51 -3.25 -21.24
CA GLU A 144 18.89 -2.80 -21.16
C GLU A 144 19.11 -1.51 -20.35
N LEU A 145 18.10 -0.63 -20.20
CA LEU A 145 18.25 0.64 -19.46
C LEU A 145 17.85 0.55 -17.97
N TYR A 146 16.87 -0.30 -17.63
CA TYR A 146 16.26 -0.36 -16.29
C TYR A 146 16.50 -1.70 -15.57
N ASN A 147 16.91 -2.75 -16.28
CA ASN A 147 17.43 -3.99 -15.67
C ASN A 147 18.94 -3.90 -15.39
N ASP A 148 19.55 -2.74 -15.59
CA ASP A 148 20.90 -2.47 -15.11
C ASP A 148 20.84 -2.37 -13.59
N LEU A 149 21.45 -3.34 -12.92
CA LEU A 149 21.63 -3.37 -11.47
C LEU A 149 22.18 -2.03 -10.96
N GLY A 150 23.06 -1.37 -11.73
CA GLY A 150 23.60 -0.05 -11.39
C GLY A 150 22.57 1.10 -11.39
N HIS A 151 21.55 1.04 -12.26
CA HIS A 151 20.47 2.02 -12.26
C HIS A 151 19.49 1.75 -11.12
N ALA A 152 19.07 0.49 -10.94
CA ALA A 152 18.14 0.09 -9.89
C ALA A 152 18.72 0.26 -8.47
N LEU A 153 20.04 0.11 -8.29
CA LEU A 153 20.75 0.43 -7.05
C LEU A 153 20.74 1.94 -6.73
N ASN A 154 20.63 2.82 -7.73
CA ASN A 154 20.72 4.28 -7.53
C ASN A 154 19.36 4.98 -7.40
N CYS A 155 18.30 4.48 -8.05
CA CYS A 155 17.03 5.20 -8.18
C CYS A 155 16.32 5.56 -6.86
N ASP A 156 16.51 4.79 -5.79
CA ASP A 156 15.76 4.98 -4.53
C ASP A 156 16.61 5.44 -3.34
N LEU A 157 17.93 5.57 -3.51
CA LEU A 157 18.87 5.65 -2.39
C LEU A 157 19.55 7.02 -2.20
N GLU A 158 19.42 7.95 -3.16
CA GLU A 158 20.02 9.31 -3.05
C GLU A 158 19.27 10.24 -2.08
N PHE A 159 18.05 9.89 -1.67
CA PHE A 159 17.11 10.87 -1.11
C PHE A 159 16.84 10.77 0.38
N LEU A 160 17.33 9.74 1.07
CA LEU A 160 17.22 9.65 2.52
C LEU A 160 18.42 10.27 3.19
N GLN A 161 18.22 11.42 3.81
CA GLN A 161 19.12 11.88 4.85
C GLN A 161 19.04 10.90 6.01
N LEU A 162 20.09 10.09 6.14
CA LEU A 162 20.25 9.21 7.28
C LEU A 162 20.55 10.07 8.51
N GLU A 163 19.95 9.74 9.66
CA GLU A 163 20.11 10.46 10.94
C GLU A 163 21.57 10.88 11.17
N GLY A 164 21.83 12.20 11.14
CA GLY A 164 23.16 12.79 11.28
C GLY A 164 23.66 13.58 10.06
N GLN A 165 23.09 13.40 8.87
CA GLN A 165 23.48 14.18 7.68
C GLN A 165 22.82 15.56 7.69
N THR A 166 23.61 16.64 7.73
CA THR A 166 23.10 18.00 7.46
C THR A 166 23.22 18.29 5.97
N LEU A 167 22.15 18.85 5.36
CA LEU A 167 22.22 19.37 3.99
C LEU A 167 23.07 20.65 4.02
N PRO A 168 24.08 20.83 3.15
CA PRO A 168 24.49 22.18 2.81
C PRO A 168 23.26 22.87 2.21
N SER A 169 22.83 23.96 2.82
CA SER A 169 21.67 24.74 2.38
C SER A 169 21.78 25.06 0.89
N HIS A 170 21.02 24.36 0.03
CA HIS A 170 20.84 24.75 -1.35
C HIS A 170 20.03 26.05 -1.35
N GLN A 171 20.72 27.18 -1.52
CA GLN A 171 20.10 28.43 -1.93
C GLN A 171 19.59 28.25 -3.37
N SER A 172 18.36 27.77 -3.52
CA SER A 172 17.59 27.93 -4.75
C SER A 172 16.37 28.80 -4.47
N SER A 173 16.23 29.86 -5.27
CA SER A 173 15.18 30.88 -5.31
C SER A 173 15.31 32.06 -4.33
N GLN A 174 16.18 33.02 -4.67
CA GLN A 174 15.87 34.42 -4.35
C GLN A 174 14.84 34.94 -5.35
N SER A 175 13.70 35.32 -4.78
CA SER A 175 12.63 36.10 -5.39
C SER A 175 13.16 37.42 -5.95
N THR A 176 12.72 37.73 -7.17
CA THR A 176 12.81 39.08 -7.73
C THR A 176 11.83 39.99 -7.00
N ASN A 177 12.33 40.83 -6.08
CA ASN A 177 11.62 42.04 -5.68
C ASN A 177 12.38 43.25 -6.25
N THR A 178 11.65 43.97 -7.09
CA THR A 178 11.96 45.32 -7.56
C THR A 178 11.98 46.28 -6.38
N ASP A 179 13.08 47.02 -6.20
CA ASP A 179 13.00 48.44 -5.85
C ASP A 179 14.32 49.18 -6.16
N SER A 180 14.14 50.41 -6.60
CA SER A 180 15.12 51.35 -7.14
C SER A 180 16.10 51.92 -6.10
N SER A 181 17.39 52.04 -6.44
CA SER A 181 18.14 53.34 -6.50
C SER A 181 19.68 53.16 -6.53
N ALA A 182 20.29 53.91 -7.46
CA ALA A 182 21.63 54.53 -7.50
C ALA A 182 22.92 53.81 -7.01
N GLY A 183 23.95 53.83 -7.88
CA GLY A 183 25.35 53.99 -7.45
C GLY A 183 26.40 53.05 -8.07
N GLU A 184 27.04 53.49 -9.16
CA GLU A 184 28.43 53.26 -9.61
C GLU A 184 29.35 52.34 -8.75
N THR A 185 30.09 51.35 -9.25
CA THR A 185 31.31 51.49 -10.08
C THR A 185 31.90 50.13 -10.51
N LYS A 186 32.65 50.17 -11.63
CA LYS A 186 33.38 49.12 -12.35
C LYS A 186 34.41 48.31 -11.51
N LYS A 187 34.58 47.01 -11.84
CA LYS A 187 35.86 46.42 -12.28
C LYS A 187 35.74 44.98 -12.83
N LYS A 188 36.14 44.83 -14.10
CA LYS A 188 36.37 43.56 -14.84
C LYS A 188 37.59 42.81 -14.28
N LYS A 189 37.53 41.47 -14.23
CA LYS A 189 38.69 40.59 -14.47
C LYS A 189 38.27 39.24 -15.07
N LYS A 190 38.72 38.99 -16.30
CA LYS A 190 38.70 37.69 -17.02
C LYS A 190 39.81 36.78 -16.48
N LYS A 191 39.59 35.46 -16.43
CA LYS A 191 40.57 34.36 -16.66
C LYS A 191 39.79 33.03 -16.77
N LYS A 192 39.65 32.46 -17.97
CA LYS A 192 40.49 31.44 -18.65
C LYS A 192 40.28 30.02 -18.10
N VAL A 193 39.57 29.23 -18.91
CA VAL A 193 39.40 27.77 -18.88
C VAL A 193 40.71 27.10 -19.30
N SER A 194 41.15 26.07 -18.57
CA SER A 194 42.14 25.10 -19.03
C SER A 194 41.74 23.70 -18.59
N THR A 195 41.49 22.87 -19.59
CA THR A 195 41.33 21.41 -19.58
C THR A 195 42.67 20.72 -19.30
N SER A 196 42.69 19.77 -18.38
CA SER A 196 43.69 18.68 -18.38
C SER A 196 43.12 17.43 -17.74
N SER A 197 42.91 16.43 -18.61
CA SER A 197 42.57 15.05 -18.30
C SER A 197 43.74 14.33 -17.64
N SER A 198 43.50 13.62 -16.54
CA SER A 198 44.39 12.56 -16.05
C SER A 198 43.65 11.23 -16.06
N LYS A 199 44.24 10.26 -16.77
CA LYS A 199 43.88 8.84 -16.82
C LYS A 199 43.88 8.25 -15.41
N ILE A 200 42.87 7.45 -15.06
CA ILE A 200 42.84 6.61 -13.87
C ILE A 200 42.30 5.23 -14.28
N ASP A 201 42.96 4.19 -13.76
CA ASP A 201 42.89 2.79 -14.14
C ASP A 201 41.53 2.12 -13.89
N ARG A 202 41.21 1.16 -14.76
CA ARG A 202 39.99 0.35 -14.76
C ARG A 202 40.13 -0.82 -13.80
N VAL A 203 39.13 -1.07 -12.96
CA VAL A 203 38.91 -2.37 -12.29
C VAL A 203 37.60 -2.94 -12.81
N GLU A 204 37.69 -4.10 -13.47
CA GLU A 204 36.56 -4.90 -13.95
C GLU A 204 36.10 -5.85 -12.83
N LEU A 205 34.78 -6.03 -12.70
CA LEU A 205 34.15 -7.07 -11.86
C LEU A 205 34.48 -8.45 -12.45
N LYS A 206 35.40 -9.20 -11.83
CA LYS A 206 35.58 -10.63 -12.12
C LYS A 206 34.45 -11.42 -11.47
N THR A 207 33.49 -11.87 -12.27
CA THR A 207 32.70 -13.07 -11.97
C THR A 207 33.65 -14.27 -11.93
N VAL A 208 33.82 -14.90 -10.77
CA VAL A 208 34.50 -16.20 -10.69
C VAL A 208 33.51 -17.27 -11.13
N VAL A 209 33.52 -17.58 -12.42
CA VAL A 209 32.92 -18.81 -12.95
C VAL A 209 34.05 -19.82 -13.05
N MET A 210 34.02 -20.87 -12.23
CA MET A 210 34.82 -22.06 -12.48
C MET A 210 34.18 -22.81 -13.64
N ASN A 211 34.85 -22.87 -14.79
CA ASN A 211 34.56 -23.86 -15.83
C ASN A 211 35.88 -24.38 -16.41
N GLU A 212 35.94 -25.70 -16.49
CA GLU A 212 37.06 -26.49 -17.03
C GLU A 212 37.27 -26.22 -18.52
N GLU A 213 38.53 -26.28 -18.94
CA GLU A 213 38.99 -26.01 -20.29
C GLU A 213 38.52 -27.08 -21.28
N GLU A 214 38.02 -26.67 -22.46
CA GLU A 214 38.28 -27.40 -23.70
C GLU A 214 38.31 -26.44 -24.92
N ASN A 215 39.29 -26.67 -25.79
CA ASN A 215 39.74 -25.86 -26.92
C ASN A 215 38.73 -25.79 -28.09
N GLY A 216 38.72 -24.68 -28.86
CA GLY A 216 38.16 -24.72 -30.22
C GLY A 216 37.88 -23.41 -30.95
N ASN A 217 38.93 -22.74 -31.42
CA ASN A 217 39.10 -22.08 -32.73
C ASN A 217 38.15 -20.98 -33.30
N GLU A 218 38.79 -20.13 -34.11
CA GLU A 218 38.40 -18.81 -34.65
C GLU A 218 37.22 -18.77 -35.65
N GLY A 219 36.53 -17.61 -35.73
CA GLY A 219 35.62 -17.27 -36.83
C GLY A 219 34.94 -15.89 -36.72
N ASN A 220 35.44 -14.93 -37.50
CA ASN A 220 35.04 -13.52 -37.66
C ASN A 220 33.56 -13.25 -38.02
N SER A 221 32.96 -12.16 -37.51
CA SER A 221 32.38 -11.06 -38.34
C SER A 221 31.69 -9.96 -37.51
N ASP A 222 31.96 -8.72 -37.92
CA ASP A 222 31.50 -7.44 -37.36
C ASP A 222 29.99 -7.21 -37.43
N GLU A 223 29.35 -6.91 -36.29
CA GLU A 223 28.19 -6.00 -36.23
C GLU A 223 28.22 -5.13 -34.96
N LYS A 224 28.13 -3.81 -35.15
CA LYS A 224 28.23 -2.77 -34.13
C LYS A 224 26.98 -2.75 -33.22
N LYS A 225 27.14 -3.11 -31.94
CA LYS A 225 26.21 -2.77 -30.86
C LYS A 225 26.54 -1.40 -30.23
N PRO A 226 25.55 -0.62 -29.76
CA PRO A 226 25.80 0.65 -29.09
C PRO A 226 26.31 0.39 -27.67
N ASN A 227 27.53 0.83 -27.37
CA ASN A 227 28.05 0.87 -26.00
C ASN A 227 27.32 1.94 -25.19
N LEU A 228 26.31 1.56 -24.41
CA LEU A 228 25.92 2.33 -23.22
C LEU A 228 26.83 1.91 -22.06
N THR A 229 27.99 2.54 -21.96
CA THR A 229 28.79 2.49 -20.73
C THR A 229 28.21 3.51 -19.75
N ASN A 230 27.22 3.12 -18.95
CA ASN A 230 26.82 3.90 -17.79
C ASN A 230 27.90 3.77 -16.73
N LYS A 231 28.75 4.79 -16.64
CA LYS A 231 29.60 5.01 -15.47
C LYS A 231 28.68 5.25 -14.27
N ILE A 232 28.66 4.32 -13.31
CA ILE A 232 28.09 4.59 -11.99
C ILE A 232 29.04 5.62 -11.34
N SER A 233 28.63 6.88 -11.29
CA SER A 233 29.25 7.84 -10.39
C SER A 233 28.85 7.45 -8.98
N VAL A 234 29.76 6.81 -8.26
CA VAL A 234 29.64 6.68 -6.81
C VAL A 234 29.55 8.10 -6.26
N VAL A 235 28.40 8.46 -5.71
CA VAL A 235 28.28 9.68 -4.89
C VAL A 235 29.17 9.43 -3.67
N GLU A 236 30.33 10.08 -3.62
CA GLU A 236 31.24 9.97 -2.48
C GLU A 236 30.51 10.41 -1.20
N LEU A 237 30.39 9.48 -0.25
CA LEU A 237 29.90 9.78 1.09
C LEU A 237 30.82 10.82 1.76
N PRO A 238 30.30 11.74 2.60
CA PRO A 238 31.12 12.61 3.42
C PRO A 238 32.06 11.77 4.29
N GLN A 239 33.38 11.92 4.09
CA GLN A 239 34.42 11.11 4.74
C GLN A 239 34.84 11.64 6.13
N THR A 240 34.00 12.42 6.83
CA THR A 240 34.37 13.00 8.13
C THR A 240 33.84 12.14 9.30
N PRO A 241 34.70 11.73 10.26
CA PRO A 241 34.30 10.92 11.43
C PRO A 241 33.33 11.62 12.41
N GLU A 242 33.12 12.94 12.29
CA GLU A 242 32.41 13.75 13.29
C GLU A 242 30.90 13.94 13.01
N GLU A 243 30.35 13.49 11.88
CA GLU A 243 28.96 13.82 11.48
C GLU A 243 27.88 12.75 11.76
N PHE A 244 28.17 11.63 12.43
CA PHE A 244 27.13 10.61 12.72
C PHE A 244 26.99 10.35 14.23
N ASN A 245 26.25 11.23 14.90
CA ASN A 245 25.92 11.09 16.32
C ASN A 245 24.87 9.99 16.54
N THR A 246 25.31 8.77 16.81
CA THR A 246 24.45 7.62 17.11
C THR A 246 24.03 7.54 18.59
N LYS A 247 24.08 8.63 19.38
CA LYS A 247 23.64 8.62 20.79
C LYS A 247 22.14 8.30 20.95
N ASN A 248 21.38 8.34 19.87
CA ASN A 248 19.92 8.44 19.88
C ASN A 248 19.20 7.28 19.14
N LEU A 249 19.81 6.09 18.98
CA LEU A 249 19.22 4.96 18.25
C LEU A 249 17.85 4.47 18.77
N TYR A 250 17.53 4.80 20.04
CA TYR A 250 16.29 4.48 20.73
C TYR A 250 15.55 5.72 21.25
N ASP A 251 16.07 6.93 20.96
CA ASP A 251 15.47 8.15 21.46
C ASP A 251 14.30 8.56 20.55
N ALA A 252 13.08 8.34 21.03
CA ALA A 252 11.87 8.73 20.31
C ALA A 252 11.83 10.23 19.98
N ASP A 253 12.46 11.08 20.79
CA ASP A 253 12.52 12.54 20.57
C ASP A 253 13.50 12.92 19.45
N SER A 254 14.37 11.98 19.03
CA SER A 254 15.33 12.17 17.97
C SER A 254 14.85 11.76 16.58
N PHE A 255 13.80 10.92 16.51
CA PHE A 255 13.25 10.42 15.26
C PHE A 255 12.70 11.57 14.41
N LYS A 256 13.21 11.72 13.18
CA LYS A 256 12.83 12.82 12.27
C LYS A 256 11.84 12.37 11.22
N ILE A 257 10.60 12.84 11.35
CA ILE A 257 9.52 12.57 10.38
C ILE A 257 9.82 13.29 9.06
N GLY A 258 10.52 14.44 9.10
CA GLY A 258 10.95 15.19 7.92
C GLY A 258 11.80 14.39 6.93
N SER A 259 12.39 13.27 7.34
CA SER A 259 13.07 12.34 6.44
C SER A 259 12.15 11.71 5.39
N LEU A 260 10.82 11.84 5.53
CA LEU A 260 9.83 11.49 4.50
C LEU A 260 9.73 12.50 3.37
N GLU A 261 10.15 13.76 3.57
CA GLU A 261 9.97 14.84 2.61
C GLU A 261 10.50 14.48 1.21
N PRO A 262 11.73 13.97 1.06
CA PRO A 262 12.25 13.64 -0.26
C PRO A 262 11.47 12.51 -0.94
N LEU A 263 10.88 11.60 -0.17
CA LEU A 263 10.11 10.47 -0.68
C LEU A 263 8.70 10.87 -1.12
N ILE A 264 8.11 11.83 -0.43
CA ILE A 264 6.86 12.47 -0.84
C ILE A 264 7.12 13.38 -2.06
N MET A 265 8.27 14.08 -2.12
CA MET A 265 8.63 14.92 -3.27
C MET A 265 8.98 14.12 -4.53
N LEU A 266 9.58 12.93 -4.40
CA LEU A 266 9.84 12.00 -5.52
C LEU A 266 8.55 11.63 -6.26
N SER A 267 7.44 11.51 -5.52
CA SER A 267 6.12 11.24 -6.08
C SER A 267 5.48 12.49 -6.70
N ASN A 268 5.85 13.69 -6.21
CA ASN A 268 5.40 15.01 -6.68
C ASN A 268 6.31 15.68 -7.73
N THR A 269 6.91 14.93 -8.65
CA THR A 269 7.80 15.53 -9.66
C THR A 269 7.04 16.53 -10.54
N GLU A 270 7.40 17.81 -10.46
CA GLU A 270 6.77 18.84 -11.28
C GLU A 270 6.98 18.55 -12.77
N LEU A 271 5.87 18.35 -13.48
CA LEU A 271 5.88 18.12 -14.90
C LEU A 271 6.02 19.45 -15.66
N PRO A 272 6.69 19.47 -16.83
CA PRO A 272 6.80 20.69 -17.63
C PRO A 272 5.41 21.27 -17.98
N LYS A 273 5.09 22.45 -17.45
CA LYS A 273 3.88 23.19 -17.83
C LYS A 273 3.95 23.54 -19.32
N CYS A 274 2.92 23.15 -20.09
CA CYS A 274 2.89 23.34 -21.54
C CYS A 274 1.95 24.47 -21.99
N VAL A 275 0.89 24.71 -21.23
CA VAL A 275 -0.12 25.75 -21.48
C VAL A 275 -0.57 26.33 -20.13
N LYS A 276 -1.04 27.57 -20.10
CA LYS A 276 -1.52 28.16 -18.83
C LYS A 276 -2.90 27.65 -18.48
N SER A 277 -3.86 27.78 -19.40
CA SER A 277 -5.25 27.38 -19.18
C SER A 277 -5.93 27.00 -20.49
N ILE A 278 -6.87 26.07 -20.41
CA ILE A 278 -7.79 25.72 -21.49
C ILE A 278 -9.17 25.73 -20.84
N THR A 279 -9.99 26.77 -20.97
CA THR A 279 -11.29 26.89 -20.28
C THR A 279 -12.45 26.97 -21.27
N PHE A 280 -13.67 26.60 -20.87
CA PHE A 280 -14.82 26.95 -21.70
C PHE A 280 -15.05 28.47 -21.63
N SER A 281 -15.33 29.07 -22.78
CA SER A 281 -15.53 30.51 -22.85
C SER A 281 -16.84 30.92 -22.17
N ALA A 282 -16.88 32.13 -21.62
CA ALA A 282 -18.10 32.75 -21.08
C ALA A 282 -19.22 32.95 -22.13
N TRP A 283 -18.93 32.72 -23.42
CA TRP A 283 -19.91 32.74 -24.51
C TRP A 283 -20.69 31.43 -24.69
N ASN A 284 -20.51 30.45 -23.80
CA ASN A 284 -21.34 29.25 -23.75
C ASN A 284 -22.63 29.48 -22.93
N PRO A 285 -23.74 28.75 -23.20
CA PRO A 285 -23.90 27.76 -24.27
C PRO A 285 -24.05 28.41 -25.65
N VAL A 286 -23.77 27.66 -26.70
CA VAL A 286 -23.92 28.12 -28.09
C VAL A 286 -25.38 28.51 -28.36
N PRO A 287 -25.67 29.73 -28.87
CA PRO A 287 -27.03 30.12 -29.26
C PRO A 287 -27.58 29.25 -30.39
N GLU A 288 -28.90 29.05 -30.43
CA GLU A 288 -29.55 28.12 -31.39
C GLU A 288 -29.21 28.40 -32.86
N HIS A 289 -29.21 29.68 -33.25
CA HIS A 289 -28.84 30.11 -34.61
C HIS A 289 -27.38 29.80 -35.00
N ARG A 290 -26.50 29.56 -34.01
CA ARG A 290 -25.11 29.13 -34.22
C ARG A 290 -24.98 27.60 -34.17
N LYS A 291 -25.78 26.91 -33.35
CA LYS A 291 -25.83 25.44 -33.37
C LYS A 291 -26.23 24.91 -34.75
N ILE A 292 -27.22 25.54 -35.39
CA ILE A 292 -27.65 25.20 -36.76
C ILE A 292 -26.50 25.42 -37.78
N LYS A 293 -25.58 26.35 -37.49
CA LYS A 293 -24.36 26.59 -38.30
C LYS A 293 -23.21 25.63 -37.96
N GLY A 294 -23.41 24.69 -37.04
CA GLY A 294 -22.44 23.68 -36.66
C GLY A 294 -21.52 24.06 -35.50
N ASP A 295 -21.78 25.15 -34.76
CA ASP A 295 -20.99 25.45 -33.56
C ASP A 295 -21.41 24.52 -32.41
N LEU A 296 -20.45 23.83 -31.79
CA LEU A 296 -20.69 22.90 -30.67
C LEU A 296 -20.51 23.60 -29.31
N PHE A 297 -19.39 24.28 -29.12
CA PHE A 297 -19.04 25.09 -27.95
C PHE A 297 -17.85 26.01 -28.25
N TYR A 298 -17.59 26.96 -27.35
CA TYR A 298 -16.46 27.89 -27.44
C TYR A 298 -15.46 27.66 -26.29
N LEU A 299 -14.16 27.76 -26.58
CA LEU A 299 -13.08 27.68 -25.59
C LEU A 299 -12.29 28.99 -25.55
N GLN A 300 -11.62 29.22 -24.44
CA GLN A 300 -10.59 30.23 -24.27
C GLN A 300 -9.30 29.52 -23.85
N ILE A 301 -8.23 29.73 -24.62
CA ILE A 301 -6.91 29.15 -24.34
C ILE A 301 -5.93 30.28 -24.06
N GLU A 302 -5.25 30.19 -22.93
CA GLU A 302 -4.14 31.07 -22.58
C GLU A 302 -2.82 30.31 -22.72
N THR A 303 -1.95 30.78 -23.59
CA THR A 303 -0.66 30.14 -23.86
C THR A 303 0.43 30.64 -22.93
N LEU A 304 1.57 29.95 -22.88
CA LEU A 304 2.73 30.36 -22.06
C LEU A 304 3.33 31.69 -22.53
N GLU A 305 3.09 32.07 -23.79
CA GLU A 305 3.44 33.37 -24.38
C GLU A 305 2.55 34.52 -23.90
N ASN A 306 1.62 34.29 -22.96
CA ASN A 306 0.61 35.25 -22.50
C ASN A 306 -0.40 35.67 -23.60
N ALA A 307 -0.58 34.86 -24.64
CA ALA A 307 -1.57 35.10 -25.68
C ALA A 307 -2.89 34.39 -25.35
N ILE A 308 -4.02 35.09 -25.55
CA ILE A 308 -5.37 34.55 -25.35
C ILE A 308 -6.01 34.30 -26.71
N PHE A 309 -6.41 33.05 -26.96
CA PHE A 309 -7.10 32.63 -28.16
C PHE A 309 -8.52 32.16 -27.84
N HIS A 310 -9.48 32.59 -28.66
CA HIS A 310 -10.86 32.12 -28.59
C HIS A 310 -11.10 31.08 -29.69
N ILE A 311 -11.53 29.89 -29.29
CA ILE A 311 -11.64 28.73 -30.18
C ILE A 311 -13.10 28.33 -30.30
N THR A 312 -13.51 27.95 -31.51
CA THR A 312 -14.83 27.36 -31.78
C THR A 312 -14.64 25.88 -32.11
N ALA A 313 -15.38 25.02 -31.42
CA ALA A 313 -15.50 23.61 -31.76
C ALA A 313 -16.65 23.40 -32.75
N THR A 314 -16.41 22.60 -33.79
CA THR A 314 -17.38 22.25 -34.84
C THR A 314 -17.29 20.75 -35.14
N PRO A 315 -18.27 20.16 -35.85
CA PRO A 315 -18.13 18.79 -36.35
C PRO A 315 -16.86 18.55 -37.18
N SER A 316 -16.30 19.58 -37.81
CA SER A 316 -15.07 19.47 -38.60
C SER A 316 -13.76 19.71 -37.83
N GLY A 317 -13.82 19.82 -36.50
CA GLY A 317 -12.67 20.12 -35.63
C GLY A 317 -12.73 21.52 -35.02
N PHE A 318 -11.55 22.09 -34.73
CA PHE A 318 -11.38 23.29 -33.92
C PHE A 318 -10.73 24.42 -34.74
N TYR A 319 -11.17 25.67 -34.53
CA TYR A 319 -10.54 26.83 -35.16
C TYR A 319 -10.54 28.07 -34.27
N VAL A 320 -9.58 28.97 -34.49
CA VAL A 320 -9.50 30.27 -33.82
C VAL A 320 -10.50 31.25 -34.43
N ASN A 321 -11.46 31.72 -33.64
CA ASN A 321 -12.43 32.71 -34.07
C ASN A 321 -11.92 34.16 -33.85
N ALA A 322 -12.67 35.13 -34.33
CA ALA A 322 -12.30 36.55 -34.33
C ALA A 322 -12.75 37.30 -33.06
N THR A 323 -13.18 36.58 -32.02
CA THR A 323 -13.59 37.14 -30.73
C THR A 323 -12.40 37.88 -30.09
N LYS A 324 -12.67 39.03 -29.47
CA LYS A 324 -11.66 39.82 -28.76
C LYS A 324 -12.18 40.22 -27.38
N GLY A 325 -11.72 39.53 -26.34
CA GLY A 325 -12.16 39.76 -24.97
C GLY A 325 -13.68 39.67 -24.85
N ILE A 326 -14.32 40.77 -24.44
CA ILE A 326 -15.78 40.86 -24.27
C ILE A 326 -16.57 41.10 -25.58
N LYS A 327 -15.91 41.18 -26.74
CA LYS A 327 -16.59 41.34 -28.04
C LYS A 327 -16.63 40.02 -28.79
N PHE A 328 -17.78 39.36 -28.75
CA PHE A 328 -18.00 38.08 -29.42
C PHE A 328 -18.00 38.21 -30.94
N ASN A 329 -17.18 37.40 -31.61
CA ASN A 329 -17.22 37.22 -33.05
C ASN A 329 -16.86 35.75 -33.40
N PRO A 330 -17.85 34.90 -33.74
CA PRO A 330 -17.63 33.48 -33.96
C PRO A 330 -17.02 33.16 -35.35
N LEU A 331 -16.88 34.16 -36.23
CA LEU A 331 -16.26 33.95 -37.53
C LEU A 331 -14.76 33.65 -37.38
N PRO A 332 -14.14 32.90 -38.30
CA PRO A 332 -12.71 32.65 -38.27
C PRO A 332 -11.89 33.95 -38.17
N SER A 333 -10.78 33.91 -37.45
CA SER A 333 -9.87 35.06 -37.33
C SER A 333 -9.28 35.46 -38.68
N SER A 334 -8.70 36.66 -38.79
CA SER A 334 -8.04 37.13 -40.02
C SER A 334 -6.86 36.26 -40.47
N LYS A 335 -6.27 35.48 -39.55
CA LYS A 335 -5.30 34.41 -39.83
C LYS A 335 -5.87 33.11 -39.27
N PRO A 336 -6.77 32.45 -40.00
CA PRO A 336 -7.55 31.35 -39.44
C PRO A 336 -6.66 30.12 -39.24
N HIS A 337 -6.26 29.87 -38.00
CA HIS A 337 -5.72 28.58 -37.60
C HIS A 337 -6.91 27.62 -37.41
N LYS A 338 -6.89 26.50 -38.14
CA LYS A 338 -7.87 25.43 -38.05
C LYS A 338 -7.14 24.10 -38.01
N ASN A 339 -7.55 23.22 -37.11
CA ASN A 339 -7.03 21.86 -37.04
C ASN A 339 -8.16 20.89 -36.68
N GLN A 340 -8.01 19.64 -37.08
CA GLN A 340 -8.95 18.56 -36.75
C GLN A 340 -8.96 18.30 -35.24
N THR A 341 -7.78 18.29 -34.60
CA THR A 341 -7.64 18.07 -33.15
C THR A 341 -7.30 19.36 -32.42
N LEU A 342 -7.69 19.44 -31.15
CA LEU A 342 -7.35 20.59 -30.30
C LEU A 342 -5.85 20.65 -30.03
N LEU A 343 -5.19 19.51 -29.80
CA LEU A 343 -3.73 19.45 -29.64
C LEU A 343 -3.02 20.04 -30.87
N GLY A 344 -3.43 19.62 -32.07
CA GLY A 344 -2.86 20.13 -33.32
C GLY A 344 -3.06 21.65 -33.45
N LEU A 345 -4.24 22.15 -33.11
CA LEU A 345 -4.52 23.59 -33.11
C LEU A 345 -3.61 24.35 -32.13
N ILE A 346 -3.42 23.84 -30.91
CA ILE A 346 -2.55 24.47 -29.91
C ILE A 346 -1.09 24.47 -30.39
N CYS A 347 -0.63 23.36 -30.97
CA CYS A 347 0.69 23.27 -31.61
C CYS A 347 0.87 24.28 -32.74
N ASP A 348 -0.19 24.62 -33.48
CA ASP A 348 -0.15 25.60 -34.58
C ASP A 348 -0.12 27.05 -34.11
N ILE A 349 -0.77 27.35 -32.97
CA ILE A 349 -0.87 28.74 -32.44
C ILE A 349 0.20 29.08 -31.40
N SER A 350 0.82 28.08 -30.74
CA SER A 350 1.83 28.28 -29.69
C SER A 350 3.15 27.55 -30.00
N PRO A 351 4.20 28.30 -30.39
CA PRO A 351 5.55 27.75 -30.56
C PRO A 351 6.14 27.18 -29.26
N LEU A 352 5.86 27.78 -28.10
CA LEU A 352 6.35 27.26 -26.82
C LEU A 352 5.70 25.91 -26.51
N PHE A 353 4.39 25.79 -26.69
CA PHE A 353 3.69 24.51 -26.50
C PHE A 353 4.30 23.42 -27.38
N ARG A 354 4.52 23.71 -28.68
CA ARG A 354 5.16 22.79 -29.63
C ARG A 354 6.55 22.32 -29.17
N ALA A 355 7.31 23.17 -28.48
CA ALA A 355 8.64 22.85 -27.96
C ALA A 355 8.62 22.16 -26.57
N THR A 356 7.64 22.46 -25.72
CA THR A 356 7.56 21.92 -24.35
C THR A 356 6.80 20.60 -24.27
N PHE A 357 5.77 20.40 -25.11
CA PHE A 357 4.95 19.20 -25.09
C PHE A 357 5.76 17.90 -25.29
N PRO A 358 6.73 17.80 -26.23
CA PRO A 358 7.61 16.64 -26.32
C PRO A 358 8.48 16.41 -25.07
N LYS A 359 8.84 17.48 -24.35
CA LYS A 359 9.58 17.37 -23.09
C LYS A 359 8.71 16.83 -21.98
N LEU A 360 7.44 17.25 -21.90
CA LEU A 360 6.45 16.67 -21.00
C LEU A 360 6.32 15.16 -21.22
N LEU A 361 6.15 14.74 -22.48
CA LEU A 361 6.09 13.31 -22.84
C LEU A 361 7.38 12.58 -22.45
N SER A 362 8.55 13.14 -22.77
CA SER A 362 9.84 12.56 -22.44
C SER A 362 10.05 12.42 -20.92
N SER A 363 9.62 13.40 -20.13
CA SER A 363 9.72 13.34 -18.67
C SER A 363 8.84 12.23 -18.07
N ARG A 364 7.69 11.94 -18.68
CA ARG A 364 6.84 10.83 -18.25
C ARG A 364 7.43 9.45 -18.65
N ILE A 365 8.19 9.36 -19.75
CA ILE A 365 8.84 8.11 -20.24
C ILE A 365 10.14 7.76 -19.48
N LYS A 366 10.79 8.73 -18.82
CA LYS A 366 12.03 8.50 -18.06
C LYS A 366 11.87 7.71 -16.76
N LYS A 367 10.63 7.59 -16.27
CA LYS A 367 10.34 6.85 -15.04
C LYS A 367 10.15 5.37 -15.31
N HIS A 368 10.39 4.54 -14.29
CA HIS A 368 10.09 3.12 -14.40
C HIS A 368 8.59 2.94 -14.72
N PRO A 369 8.18 1.98 -15.58
CA PRO A 369 6.77 1.85 -15.95
C PRO A 369 5.84 1.65 -14.74
N PHE A 370 6.30 0.93 -13.70
CA PHE A 370 5.55 0.78 -12.45
C PHE A 370 5.38 2.08 -11.64
N GLU A 371 6.14 3.14 -11.91
CA GLU A 371 5.95 4.42 -11.24
C GLU A 371 4.88 5.30 -11.91
N VAL A 372 4.61 5.06 -13.19
CA VAL A 372 3.67 5.86 -13.99
C VAL A 372 2.39 5.12 -14.35
N THR A 373 2.30 3.83 -14.03
CA THR A 373 1.08 3.06 -14.28
C THR A 373 0.01 3.44 -13.26
N PRO A 374 -1.25 3.66 -13.71
CA PRO A 374 -2.36 3.96 -12.81
C PRO A 374 -2.65 2.81 -11.85
N VAL A 375 -2.98 3.14 -10.59
CA VAL A 375 -3.39 2.15 -9.57
C VAL A 375 -4.90 1.90 -9.63
N PRO A 376 -5.44 0.74 -9.23
CA PRO A 376 -6.89 0.49 -9.27
C PRO A 376 -7.72 1.34 -8.30
N PHE A 377 -7.15 1.66 -7.14
CA PHE A 377 -7.82 2.41 -6.07
C PHE A 377 -6.90 3.50 -5.51
N HIS A 378 -7.49 4.58 -5.02
CA HIS A 378 -6.75 5.66 -4.38
C HIS A 378 -6.06 5.18 -3.08
N VAL A 379 -4.77 5.50 -2.93
CA VAL A 379 -3.97 5.15 -1.76
C VAL A 379 -3.86 6.33 -0.82
N ARG A 380 -4.44 6.17 0.38
CA ARG A 380 -4.53 7.22 1.39
C ARG A 380 -3.19 7.51 2.04
N LYS A 381 -2.92 8.80 2.30
CA LYS A 381 -1.70 9.28 2.98
C LYS A 381 -2.09 10.02 4.26
N TRP A 382 -1.59 9.57 5.42
CA TRP A 382 -1.86 10.27 6.69
C TRP A 382 -1.04 11.54 6.88
N ILE A 383 0.05 11.71 6.13
CA ILE A 383 0.93 12.86 6.18
C ILE A 383 1.25 13.33 4.76
N ASN A 384 1.30 14.65 4.56
CA ASN A 384 1.64 15.23 3.26
C ASN A 384 2.29 16.61 3.41
N ILE A 385 2.89 17.10 2.33
CA ILE A 385 3.48 18.44 2.27
C ILE A 385 2.37 19.43 1.87
N GLU A 386 2.38 20.63 2.45
CA GLU A 386 1.42 21.68 2.08
C GLU A 386 1.58 22.04 0.60
N GLU A 387 0.54 21.77 -0.18
CA GLU A 387 0.48 22.21 -1.57
C GLU A 387 0.09 23.67 -1.63
N LYS A 388 0.87 24.48 -2.34
CA LYS A 388 0.52 25.88 -2.55
C LYS A 388 -0.76 25.98 -3.39
N HIS A 389 -1.76 26.70 -2.88
CA HIS A 389 -2.99 26.94 -3.63
C HIS A 389 -2.74 27.93 -4.78
N GLU A 390 -2.48 27.40 -5.97
CA GLU A 390 -2.23 28.21 -7.17
C GLU A 390 -3.52 28.51 -7.96
N TYR A 391 -3.53 29.63 -8.68
CA TYR A 391 -4.62 29.97 -9.61
C TYR A 391 -4.71 28.93 -10.73
N ASP A 392 -5.80 28.16 -10.73
CA ASP A 392 -6.11 27.18 -11.77
C ASP A 392 -7.58 27.30 -12.19
N PRO A 393 -7.86 27.87 -13.37
CA PRO A 393 -9.22 28.03 -13.84
C PRO A 393 -9.83 26.71 -14.35
N ASN A 394 -9.04 25.67 -14.62
CA ASN A 394 -9.57 24.34 -14.95
C ASN A 394 -10.17 23.70 -13.70
N ARG A 395 -9.45 23.75 -12.56
CA ARG A 395 -9.94 23.28 -11.26
C ARG A 395 -11.27 23.94 -10.87
N ALA A 396 -11.40 25.25 -11.11
CA ALA A 396 -12.64 25.98 -10.81
C ALA A 396 -13.83 25.44 -11.63
N GLU A 397 -13.62 25.18 -12.92
CA GLU A 397 -14.65 24.64 -13.80
C GLU A 397 -14.98 23.17 -13.50
N GLU A 398 -13.98 22.35 -13.17
CA GLU A 398 -14.15 20.94 -12.79
C GLU A 398 -14.93 20.77 -11.49
N SER A 399 -14.80 21.72 -10.56
CA SER A 399 -15.56 21.71 -9.30
C SER A 399 -17.08 21.73 -9.54
N PHE A 400 -17.55 22.42 -10.59
CA PHE A 400 -18.97 22.53 -10.92
C PHE A 400 -19.56 21.20 -11.42
N PHE A 401 -18.82 20.47 -12.25
CA PHE A 401 -19.24 19.15 -12.72
C PHE A 401 -19.25 18.11 -11.59
N THR A 402 -18.28 18.20 -10.68
CA THR A 402 -18.16 17.28 -9.54
C THR A 402 -19.30 17.48 -8.54
N MET A 403 -19.69 18.74 -8.25
CA MET A 403 -20.74 19.06 -7.27
C MET A 403 -22.16 18.67 -7.74
N LEU A 404 -22.49 18.89 -9.00
CA LEU A 404 -23.88 18.74 -9.48
C LEU A 404 -24.24 17.31 -9.90
N GLY A 405 -23.27 16.38 -9.92
CA GLY A 405 -23.48 14.95 -10.18
C GLY A 405 -24.13 14.59 -11.52
N THR A 406 -24.39 15.59 -12.34
CA THR A 406 -25.01 15.55 -13.65
C THR A 406 -23.96 16.08 -14.60
N ASP A 407 -22.95 15.27 -14.86
CA ASP A 407 -22.05 15.57 -15.92
C ASP A 407 -22.78 15.32 -17.26
N PRO A 408 -23.17 16.34 -18.04
CA PRO A 408 -23.79 16.12 -19.35
C PRO A 408 -22.83 15.43 -20.34
N ARG A 409 -21.55 15.24 -19.97
CA ARG A 409 -20.52 14.50 -20.72
C ARG A 409 -20.62 12.98 -20.49
N ILE A 410 -21.22 12.53 -19.39
CA ILE A 410 -21.28 11.11 -19.00
C ILE A 410 -22.70 10.59 -19.21
N GLN A 411 -22.84 9.52 -19.99
CA GLN A 411 -24.10 8.79 -20.08
C GLN A 411 -24.37 8.17 -18.71
N GLN A 412 -25.56 8.37 -18.15
CA GLN A 412 -25.93 7.71 -16.89
C GLN A 412 -25.71 6.21 -17.06
N ARG A 413 -24.83 5.65 -16.23
CA ARG A 413 -24.49 4.23 -16.28
C ARG A 413 -25.56 3.43 -15.56
N GLU A 414 -25.92 2.29 -16.12
CA GLU A 414 -26.81 1.34 -15.46
C GLU A 414 -25.92 0.36 -14.69
N TRP A 415 -25.39 0.80 -13.55
CA TRP A 415 -24.38 0.04 -12.79
C TRP A 415 -24.79 -1.39 -12.48
N ASN A 416 -26.06 -1.59 -12.12
CA ASN A 416 -26.56 -2.93 -11.81
C ASN A 416 -26.56 -3.80 -13.06
N GLU A 417 -27.02 -3.30 -14.20
CA GLU A 417 -27.06 -4.04 -15.47
C GLU A 417 -25.65 -4.42 -15.93
N GLU A 418 -24.72 -3.47 -15.92
CA GLU A 418 -23.32 -3.73 -16.27
C GLU A 418 -22.67 -4.75 -15.32
N TYR A 419 -22.95 -4.66 -14.02
CA TYR A 419 -22.43 -5.58 -13.01
C TYR A 419 -23.01 -7.00 -13.15
N GLN A 420 -24.34 -7.14 -13.36
CA GLN A 420 -24.96 -8.46 -13.54
C GLN A 420 -24.52 -9.10 -14.86
N ASN A 421 -24.45 -8.33 -15.96
CA ASN A 421 -23.97 -8.84 -17.24
C ASN A 421 -22.54 -9.40 -17.13
N CYS A 422 -21.68 -8.78 -16.32
CA CYS A 422 -20.36 -9.35 -16.02
C CYS A 422 -20.48 -10.68 -15.27
N LYS A 423 -21.32 -10.79 -14.25
CA LYS A 423 -21.50 -12.04 -13.47
C LYS A 423 -22.07 -13.19 -14.31
N GLU A 424 -22.93 -12.88 -15.28
CA GLU A 424 -23.62 -13.83 -16.16
C GLU A 424 -22.76 -14.30 -17.34
N LEU A 425 -21.57 -13.72 -17.55
CA LEU A 425 -20.64 -14.22 -18.56
C LEU A 425 -20.29 -15.70 -18.31
N PRO A 426 -20.08 -16.49 -19.38
CA PRO A 426 -19.63 -17.86 -19.27
C PRO A 426 -18.40 -17.99 -18.35
N SER A 427 -18.35 -19.06 -17.57
CA SER A 427 -17.29 -19.30 -16.58
C SER A 427 -16.78 -20.74 -16.57
N GLY A 428 -17.10 -21.51 -17.63
CA GLY A 428 -16.68 -22.91 -17.73
C GLY A 428 -15.19 -22.99 -18.11
N ALA A 429 -14.85 -22.44 -19.28
CA ALA A 429 -13.48 -22.44 -19.76
C ALA A 429 -12.60 -21.43 -18.99
N MET A 430 -11.28 -21.60 -19.07
CA MET A 430 -10.33 -20.69 -18.42
C MET A 430 -10.36 -19.29 -19.05
N ASP A 431 -10.41 -19.20 -20.38
CA ASP A 431 -10.44 -17.94 -21.10
C ASP A 431 -11.73 -17.16 -20.83
N GLU A 432 -12.86 -17.85 -20.78
CA GLU A 432 -14.16 -17.29 -20.40
C GLU A 432 -14.12 -16.71 -18.98
N ARG A 433 -13.56 -17.47 -18.01
CA ARG A 433 -13.37 -16.99 -16.64
C ARG A 433 -12.47 -15.78 -16.56
N LEU A 434 -11.40 -15.74 -17.36
CA LEU A 434 -10.48 -14.61 -17.40
C LEU A 434 -11.19 -13.34 -17.88
N ILE A 435 -11.94 -13.43 -18.99
CA ILE A 435 -12.72 -12.32 -19.52
C ILE A 435 -13.74 -11.84 -18.46
N ARG A 436 -14.47 -12.78 -17.85
CA ARG A 436 -15.43 -12.51 -16.78
C ARG A 436 -14.80 -11.78 -15.60
N ASP A 437 -13.73 -12.31 -15.05
CA ASP A 437 -13.07 -11.75 -13.88
C ASP A 437 -12.51 -10.35 -14.18
N ARG A 438 -11.92 -10.16 -15.38
CA ARG A 438 -11.37 -8.87 -15.84
C ARG A 438 -12.45 -7.80 -16.00
N THR A 439 -13.55 -8.12 -16.68
CA THR A 439 -14.66 -7.18 -16.89
C THR A 439 -15.31 -6.81 -15.56
N LEU A 440 -15.58 -7.80 -14.71
CA LEU A 440 -16.14 -7.59 -13.37
C LEU A 440 -15.24 -6.68 -12.50
N PHE A 441 -13.93 -6.91 -12.51
CA PHE A 441 -12.99 -6.07 -11.76
C PHE A 441 -12.99 -4.63 -12.24
N LYS A 442 -12.97 -4.39 -13.57
CA LYS A 442 -12.99 -3.04 -14.15
C LYS A 442 -14.27 -2.28 -13.77
N ILE A 443 -15.44 -2.90 -13.95
CA ILE A 443 -16.73 -2.29 -13.59
C ILE A 443 -16.79 -1.97 -12.08
N HIS A 444 -16.25 -2.86 -11.24
CA HIS A 444 -16.19 -2.65 -9.81
C HIS A 444 -15.31 -1.46 -9.42
N CYS A 445 -14.13 -1.30 -10.03
CA CYS A 445 -13.26 -0.13 -9.80
C CYS A 445 -13.96 1.18 -10.13
N ASP A 446 -14.63 1.25 -11.28
CA ASP A 446 -15.39 2.43 -11.69
C ASP A 446 -16.57 2.73 -10.74
N PHE A 447 -17.29 1.68 -10.30
CA PHE A 447 -18.39 1.81 -9.35
C PHE A 447 -17.91 2.38 -8.01
N VAL A 448 -16.79 1.89 -7.49
CA VAL A 448 -16.21 2.36 -6.22
C VAL A 448 -15.82 3.84 -6.32
N ASP A 449 -15.19 4.27 -7.42
CA ASP A 449 -14.85 5.68 -7.65
C ASP A 449 -16.10 6.58 -7.69
N ALA A 450 -17.13 6.15 -8.43
CA ALA A 450 -18.42 6.85 -8.47
C ALA A 450 -19.09 6.91 -7.09
N ALA A 451 -19.05 5.82 -6.32
CA ALA A 451 -19.58 5.75 -4.96
C ALA A 451 -18.85 6.69 -3.99
N VAL A 452 -17.52 6.83 -4.09
CA VAL A 452 -16.74 7.77 -3.28
C VAL A 452 -17.13 9.21 -3.58
N LYS A 453 -17.23 9.58 -4.86
CA LYS A 453 -17.64 10.93 -5.29
C LYS A 453 -19.07 11.25 -4.81
N GLY A 454 -19.99 10.30 -4.94
CA GLY A 454 -21.37 10.47 -4.50
C GLY A 454 -21.52 10.57 -2.98
N ALA A 455 -20.83 9.72 -2.22
CA ALA A 455 -20.85 9.78 -0.77
C ALA A 455 -20.31 11.11 -0.22
N LYS A 456 -19.25 11.67 -0.83
CA LYS A 456 -18.76 13.01 -0.49
C LYS A 456 -19.84 14.07 -0.74
N ALA A 457 -20.49 14.05 -1.91
CA ALA A 457 -21.54 15.01 -2.26
C ALA A 457 -22.76 14.94 -1.32
N VAL A 458 -23.12 13.74 -0.84
CA VAL A 458 -24.15 13.55 0.19
C VAL A 458 -23.74 14.19 1.52
N VAL A 459 -22.54 13.91 2.01
CA VAL A 459 -22.04 14.42 3.31
C VAL A 459 -21.81 15.94 3.28
N ASP A 460 -21.30 16.47 2.18
CA ASP A 460 -21.07 17.91 1.97
C ASP A 460 -22.39 18.66 1.65
N LYS A 461 -23.55 17.99 1.75
CA LYS A 461 -24.89 18.56 1.52
C LYS A 461 -25.05 19.19 0.13
N SER A 462 -24.29 18.71 -0.84
CA SER A 462 -24.39 19.12 -2.25
C SER A 462 -25.56 18.46 -2.97
N LEU A 463 -26.06 17.35 -2.43
CA LEU A 463 -27.24 16.63 -2.92
C LEU A 463 -28.43 16.78 -1.98
N SER A 464 -29.62 16.89 -2.57
CA SER A 464 -30.89 16.81 -1.83
C SER A 464 -31.40 15.36 -1.81
N PRO A 465 -32.00 14.91 -0.69
CA PRO A 465 -32.62 13.59 -0.62
C PRO A 465 -33.86 13.52 -1.52
N ILE A 466 -34.20 12.32 -1.98
CA ILE A 466 -35.41 12.06 -2.79
C ILE A 466 -36.67 12.19 -1.95
N ASN A 467 -36.55 11.85 -0.67
CA ASN A 467 -37.61 11.90 0.32
C ASN A 467 -37.33 12.99 1.38
N PRO A 468 -37.32 14.28 1.01
CA PRO A 468 -36.98 15.37 1.92
C PRO A 468 -37.98 15.61 3.05
N THR A 469 -39.18 15.01 2.95
CA THR A 469 -40.24 15.10 3.96
C THR A 469 -40.11 14.05 5.05
N ASP A 470 -39.34 12.99 4.81
CA ASP A 470 -39.16 11.90 5.76
C ASP A 470 -38.17 12.31 6.86
N LYS A 471 -38.03 11.45 7.88
CA LYS A 471 -36.99 11.65 8.90
C LYS A 471 -35.60 11.59 8.23
N LYS A 472 -34.66 12.40 8.70
CA LYS A 472 -33.26 12.37 8.24
C LYS A 472 -32.62 10.98 8.31
N SER A 473 -33.03 10.16 9.28
CA SER A 473 -32.61 8.77 9.45
C SER A 473 -32.97 7.87 8.26
N SER A 474 -34.01 8.24 7.52
CA SER A 474 -34.56 7.50 6.38
C SER A 474 -34.26 8.18 5.05
N HIS A 475 -33.47 9.26 5.04
CA HIS A 475 -33.12 9.97 3.82
C HIS A 475 -32.32 9.09 2.87
N VAL A 476 -32.75 9.12 1.62
CA VAL A 476 -32.15 8.42 0.49
C VAL A 476 -31.71 9.45 -0.54
N TYR A 477 -30.54 9.21 -1.13
CA TYR A 477 -29.98 10.05 -2.19
C TYR A 477 -29.68 9.19 -3.41
N ILE A 478 -29.84 9.75 -4.62
CA ILE A 478 -29.41 9.10 -5.85
C ILE A 478 -28.50 10.04 -6.62
N GLN A 479 -27.33 9.54 -7.01
CA GLN A 479 -26.41 10.24 -7.91
C GLN A 479 -25.78 9.20 -8.84
N ASN A 480 -25.74 9.51 -10.14
CA ASN A 480 -25.18 8.62 -11.16
C ASN A 480 -25.73 7.18 -11.08
N ASN A 481 -27.05 7.03 -10.88
CA ASN A 481 -27.72 5.73 -10.71
C ASN A 481 -27.17 4.83 -9.58
N ILE A 482 -26.58 5.44 -8.54
CA ILE A 482 -26.18 4.78 -7.30
C ILE A 482 -27.09 5.30 -6.19
N PHE A 483 -27.61 4.38 -5.39
CA PHE A 483 -28.38 4.65 -4.19
C PHE A 483 -27.44 4.89 -3.01
N PHE A 484 -27.65 5.98 -2.28
CA PHE A 484 -26.89 6.32 -1.09
C PHE A 484 -27.80 6.48 0.13
N SER A 485 -27.40 5.90 1.25
CA SER A 485 -28.08 6.06 2.54
C SER A 485 -27.07 6.17 3.68
N PHE A 486 -27.46 6.86 4.74
CA PHE A 486 -26.69 6.88 5.98
C PHE A 486 -26.95 5.60 6.79
N SER A 487 -25.93 5.02 7.40
CA SER A 487 -26.10 3.90 8.33
C SER A 487 -26.59 4.39 9.70
N ILE A 488 -27.90 4.55 9.87
CA ILE A 488 -28.55 5.06 11.09
C ILE A 488 -29.44 3.96 11.70
N ASN A 489 -29.53 3.89 13.03
CA ASN A 489 -30.47 2.99 13.70
C ASN A 489 -31.89 3.54 13.60
N THR A 490 -32.81 2.76 13.03
CA THR A 490 -34.22 3.13 12.83
C THR A 490 -35.06 3.02 14.10
N ASP A 491 -34.66 2.19 15.06
CA ASP A 491 -35.56 1.73 16.12
C ASP A 491 -35.60 2.62 17.36
N GLU A 492 -34.66 3.55 17.57
CA GLU A 492 -34.70 4.56 18.65
C GLU A 492 -33.47 5.52 18.58
N PRO A 493 -33.41 6.49 17.66
CA PRO A 493 -32.36 7.50 17.70
C PRO A 493 -32.58 8.38 18.94
N LYS A 494 -31.69 8.27 19.95
CA LYS A 494 -31.70 9.16 21.13
C LYS A 494 -31.36 10.61 20.77
N ASP A 495 -30.69 10.83 19.63
CA ASP A 495 -30.25 12.13 19.09
C ASP A 495 -30.14 12.02 17.55
N GLU A 496 -30.48 13.10 16.83
CA GLU A 496 -30.40 13.19 15.34
C GLU A 496 -28.98 12.97 14.80
N ASN A 497 -27.94 13.19 15.61
CA ASN A 497 -26.53 13.02 15.24
C ASN A 497 -25.90 11.72 15.76
N ASP A 498 -26.64 10.91 16.52
CA ASP A 498 -26.14 9.65 17.08
C ASP A 498 -26.26 8.52 16.06
N MET A 499 -25.30 8.47 15.14
CA MET A 499 -25.07 7.28 14.32
C MET A 499 -24.58 6.15 15.26
N ASP A 500 -25.52 5.31 15.67
CA ASP A 500 -25.30 4.21 16.60
C ASP A 500 -24.19 3.26 16.11
N GLN A 501 -23.38 2.76 17.05
CA GLN A 501 -22.38 1.72 16.78
C GLN A 501 -23.01 0.48 16.14
N TYR A 502 -24.25 0.16 16.52
CA TYR A 502 -24.96 -0.97 15.94
C TYR A 502 -25.21 -0.80 14.44
N ALA A 503 -25.56 0.41 13.98
CA ALA A 503 -25.77 0.69 12.57
C ALA A 503 -24.46 0.55 11.75
N TYR A 504 -23.32 0.91 12.35
CA TYR A 504 -22.01 0.72 11.72
C TYR A 504 -21.66 -0.76 11.57
N GLU A 505 -21.86 -1.55 12.62
CA GLU A 505 -21.63 -2.99 12.60
C GLU A 505 -22.58 -3.70 11.63
N ASN A 506 -23.85 -3.29 11.55
CA ASN A 506 -24.84 -3.82 10.59
C ASN A 506 -24.41 -3.61 9.14
N ALA A 507 -24.08 -2.38 8.75
CA ALA A 507 -23.63 -2.10 7.38
C ALA A 507 -22.37 -2.93 7.02
N ASN A 508 -21.42 -3.07 7.96
CA ASN A 508 -20.25 -3.92 7.75
C ASN A 508 -20.63 -5.39 7.57
N ASN A 509 -21.59 -5.90 8.34
CA ASN A 509 -22.01 -7.28 8.27
C ASN A 509 -22.78 -7.57 6.97
N ASP A 510 -23.64 -6.64 6.52
CA ASP A 510 -24.32 -6.72 5.23
C ASP A 510 -23.32 -6.80 4.06
N LEU A 511 -22.33 -5.90 4.02
CA LEU A 511 -21.28 -5.94 2.99
C LEU A 511 -20.48 -7.27 3.04
N LYS A 512 -20.21 -7.82 4.23
CA LYS A 512 -19.58 -9.15 4.35
C LYS A 512 -20.49 -10.26 3.84
N GLY A 513 -21.79 -10.14 4.07
CA GLY A 513 -22.82 -11.01 3.49
C GLY A 513 -22.76 -10.99 1.97
N VAL A 514 -22.76 -9.81 1.36
CA VAL A 514 -22.61 -9.63 -0.09
C VAL A 514 -21.30 -10.25 -0.60
N ILE A 515 -20.19 -10.04 0.10
CA ILE A 515 -18.89 -10.69 -0.24
C ILE A 515 -19.02 -12.21 -0.23
N ALA A 516 -19.62 -12.80 0.80
CA ALA A 516 -19.75 -14.24 0.93
C ALA A 516 -20.62 -14.84 -0.20
N PHE A 517 -21.74 -14.20 -0.53
CA PHE A 517 -22.58 -14.62 -1.67
C PHE A 517 -21.87 -14.45 -3.02
N ASN A 518 -21.07 -13.40 -3.20
CA ASN A 518 -20.23 -13.22 -4.38
C ASN A 518 -19.18 -14.34 -4.51
N GLU A 519 -18.55 -14.75 -3.41
CA GLU A 519 -17.57 -15.84 -3.41
C GLU A 519 -18.22 -17.22 -3.64
N ALA A 520 -19.44 -17.43 -3.14
CA ALA A 520 -20.23 -18.63 -3.39
C ALA A 520 -20.57 -18.81 -4.88
N ASP A 521 -20.72 -17.70 -5.62
CA ASP A 521 -20.81 -17.64 -7.10
C ASP A 521 -21.86 -18.64 -7.64
N VAL A 522 -23.08 -18.54 -7.12
CA VAL A 522 -24.22 -19.42 -7.47
C VAL A 522 -24.97 -18.82 -8.66
N PRO A 523 -25.07 -19.52 -9.81
CA PRO A 523 -25.80 -19.04 -10.97
C PRO A 523 -27.26 -18.73 -10.66
N GLY A 524 -27.75 -17.56 -11.12
CA GLY A 524 -29.13 -17.14 -10.90
C GLY A 524 -29.40 -16.41 -9.58
N VAL A 525 -28.44 -16.36 -8.65
CA VAL A 525 -28.52 -15.54 -7.43
C VAL A 525 -27.69 -14.26 -7.60
N HIS A 526 -28.37 -13.12 -7.57
CA HIS A 526 -27.78 -11.81 -7.87
C HIS A 526 -27.64 -10.97 -6.60
N THR A 527 -26.59 -10.18 -6.57
CA THR A 527 -26.20 -9.28 -5.47
C THR A 527 -25.94 -7.90 -6.06
N LEU A 528 -26.05 -6.86 -5.24
CA LEU A 528 -25.80 -5.49 -5.68
C LEU A 528 -24.31 -5.15 -5.60
N ALA A 529 -23.83 -4.35 -6.55
CA ALA A 529 -22.55 -3.67 -6.38
C ALA A 529 -22.67 -2.76 -5.16
N SER A 530 -21.77 -2.96 -4.18
CA SER A 530 -21.90 -2.36 -2.85
C SER A 530 -20.56 -1.81 -2.34
N ALA A 531 -20.59 -0.60 -1.80
CA ALA A 531 -19.46 0.03 -1.14
C ALA A 531 -19.91 0.81 0.11
N ILE A 532 -19.07 0.84 1.14
CA ILE A 532 -19.25 1.64 2.35
C ILE A 532 -18.18 2.71 2.37
N VAL A 533 -18.59 3.97 2.53
CA VAL A 533 -17.71 5.12 2.57
C VAL A 533 -17.83 5.80 3.93
N ASP A 534 -16.77 5.77 4.73
CA ASP A 534 -16.67 6.59 5.94
C ASP A 534 -16.06 7.95 5.57
N TYR A 535 -16.77 9.06 5.79
CA TYR A 535 -16.30 10.42 5.48
C TYR A 535 -16.85 11.45 6.47
N ARG A 536 -15.98 12.34 6.99
CA ARG A 536 -16.32 13.39 7.99
C ARG A 536 -17.18 12.89 9.16
N GLY A 537 -16.89 11.69 9.65
CA GLY A 537 -17.62 11.08 10.77
C GLY A 537 -18.93 10.39 10.38
N TYR A 538 -19.39 10.50 9.14
CA TYR A 538 -20.54 9.77 8.61
C TYR A 538 -20.12 8.46 7.96
N ARG A 539 -21.02 7.48 7.97
CA ARG A 539 -20.94 6.27 7.17
C ARG A 539 -22.07 6.27 6.15
N VAL A 540 -21.69 6.20 4.88
CA VAL A 540 -22.61 6.16 3.74
C VAL A 540 -22.51 4.78 3.09
N VAL A 541 -23.65 4.13 2.91
CA VAL A 541 -23.78 2.90 2.12
C VAL A 541 -24.13 3.31 0.69
N ALA A 542 -23.39 2.80 -0.28
CA ALA A 542 -23.58 3.05 -1.70
C ALA A 542 -23.88 1.71 -2.41
N GLN A 543 -25.02 1.62 -3.08
CA GLN A 543 -25.50 0.40 -3.74
C GLN A 543 -26.02 0.67 -5.15
N SER A 544 -25.81 -0.27 -6.07
CA SER A 544 -26.48 -0.24 -7.38
C SER A 544 -27.99 -0.43 -7.24
N ILE A 545 -28.78 0.13 -8.15
CA ILE A 545 -30.25 0.12 -8.06
C ILE A 545 -30.83 -1.11 -8.75
N ILE A 546 -31.79 -1.78 -8.09
CA ILE A 546 -32.57 -2.86 -8.71
C ILE A 546 -33.55 -2.27 -9.74
N PRO A 547 -33.57 -2.77 -10.98
CA PRO A 547 -34.51 -2.32 -12.00
C PRO A 547 -35.97 -2.46 -11.53
N GLY A 548 -36.73 -1.37 -11.59
CA GLY A 548 -38.17 -1.36 -11.25
C GLY A 548 -38.50 -1.06 -9.78
N ILE A 549 -37.51 -1.04 -8.87
CA ILE A 549 -37.76 -0.81 -7.43
C ILE A 549 -38.36 0.56 -7.12
N LEU A 550 -38.07 1.58 -7.94
CA LEU A 550 -38.59 2.93 -7.80
C LEU A 550 -39.98 3.12 -8.43
N GLN A 551 -40.50 2.13 -9.16
CA GLN A 551 -41.80 2.19 -9.84
C GLN A 551 -42.96 1.66 -8.96
N GLY A 552 -42.69 1.32 -7.69
CA GLY A 552 -43.68 0.79 -6.74
C GLY A 552 -44.02 -0.69 -6.99
N ASP A 553 -45.18 -1.14 -6.49
CA ASP A 553 -45.65 -2.55 -6.53
C ASP A 553 -45.76 -3.16 -7.94
N GLN A 554 -45.72 -2.33 -8.99
CA GLN A 554 -45.79 -2.80 -10.37
C GLN A 554 -44.43 -3.24 -10.94
N GLY A 555 -43.31 -2.87 -10.30
CA GLY A 555 -41.96 -3.03 -10.87
C GLY A 555 -41.07 -4.12 -10.27
N SER A 556 -41.23 -4.46 -9.00
CA SER A 556 -40.42 -5.51 -8.32
C SER A 556 -41.26 -6.33 -7.35
N LYS A 557 -41.06 -7.64 -7.31
CA LYS A 557 -41.87 -8.56 -6.48
C LYS A 557 -41.03 -9.19 -5.37
N HIS A 558 -41.50 -9.12 -4.13
CA HIS A 558 -40.92 -9.87 -3.02
C HIS A 558 -41.29 -11.36 -3.13
N VAL A 559 -40.30 -12.25 -3.15
CA VAL A 559 -40.49 -13.68 -3.43
C VAL A 559 -39.84 -14.61 -2.41
N TYR A 560 -39.01 -14.09 -1.51
CA TYR A 560 -38.33 -14.92 -0.53
C TYR A 560 -37.98 -14.14 0.73
N GLY A 561 -38.11 -14.77 1.90
CA GLY A 561 -37.79 -14.15 3.19
C GLY A 561 -38.89 -13.22 3.71
N SER A 562 -38.49 -12.28 4.57
CA SER A 562 -39.39 -11.39 5.32
C SER A 562 -39.89 -10.20 4.50
N ILE A 563 -41.21 -9.98 4.45
CA ILE A 563 -41.80 -8.80 3.76
C ILE A 563 -41.88 -7.59 4.72
N ASP A 564 -42.40 -7.82 5.92
CA ASP A 564 -42.78 -6.77 6.88
C ASP A 564 -41.92 -6.84 8.16
N GLU A 565 -40.60 -6.86 8.03
CA GLU A 565 -39.66 -6.86 9.19
C GLU A 565 -39.89 -8.03 10.17
N GLY A 566 -40.25 -9.20 9.63
CA GLY A 566 -40.38 -10.46 10.37
C GLY A 566 -41.83 -10.81 10.73
N LYS A 567 -42.81 -10.00 10.32
CA LYS A 567 -44.23 -10.29 10.59
C LYS A 567 -44.82 -11.32 9.62
N SER A 568 -44.42 -11.25 8.36
CA SER A 568 -44.92 -12.10 7.27
C SER A 568 -43.75 -12.59 6.41
N PHE A 569 -43.86 -13.82 5.92
CA PHE A 569 -42.82 -14.48 5.12
C PHE A 569 -43.38 -15.05 3.83
N VAL A 570 -42.55 -15.07 2.79
CA VAL A 570 -42.84 -15.70 1.50
C VAL A 570 -41.66 -16.59 1.12
N THR A 571 -41.97 -17.74 0.52
CA THR A 571 -40.99 -18.71 0.05
C THR A 571 -41.38 -19.21 -1.33
N ASP A 572 -40.77 -18.65 -2.37
CA ASP A 572 -40.90 -19.16 -3.73
C ASP A 572 -40.06 -20.44 -3.91
N PRO A 573 -40.65 -21.56 -4.41
CA PRO A 573 -39.93 -22.83 -4.54
C PRO A 573 -38.71 -22.78 -5.47
N LYS A 574 -38.76 -21.97 -6.54
CA LYS A 574 -37.65 -21.82 -7.48
C LYS A 574 -36.50 -21.06 -6.79
N TYR A 575 -36.82 -19.96 -6.11
CA TYR A 575 -35.82 -19.21 -5.33
C TYR A 575 -35.20 -20.06 -4.22
N HIS A 576 -36.00 -20.83 -3.49
CA HIS A 576 -35.55 -21.74 -2.42
C HIS A 576 -34.50 -22.75 -2.92
N SER A 577 -34.72 -23.30 -4.12
CA SER A 577 -33.77 -24.25 -4.74
C SER A 577 -32.41 -23.63 -5.05
N LEU A 578 -32.39 -22.37 -5.52
CA LEU A 578 -31.15 -21.63 -5.78
C LEU A 578 -30.42 -21.29 -4.46
N MET A 579 -31.18 -20.89 -3.44
CA MET A 579 -30.63 -20.59 -2.12
C MET A 579 -30.05 -21.82 -1.43
N LYS A 580 -30.53 -23.02 -1.73
CA LYS A 580 -29.98 -24.27 -1.21
C LYS A 580 -28.52 -24.47 -1.62
N GLU A 581 -28.19 -24.22 -2.88
CA GLU A 581 -26.81 -24.31 -3.37
C GLU A 581 -25.91 -23.26 -2.67
N ALA A 582 -26.41 -22.04 -2.49
CA ALA A 582 -25.69 -21.00 -1.76
C ALA A 582 -25.47 -21.37 -0.29
N ALA A 583 -26.51 -21.89 0.37
CA ALA A 583 -26.46 -22.30 1.77
C ALA A 583 -25.47 -23.44 2.01
N GLU A 584 -25.36 -24.41 1.10
CA GLU A 584 -24.37 -25.49 1.18
C GLU A 584 -22.93 -24.95 1.15
N LYS A 585 -22.64 -23.99 0.26
CA LYS A 585 -21.31 -23.34 0.17
C LYS A 585 -21.02 -22.42 1.36
N LEU A 586 -22.06 -21.81 1.94
CA LEU A 586 -21.96 -20.87 3.07
C LEU A 586 -22.12 -21.53 4.45
N HIS A 587 -22.36 -22.84 4.50
CA HIS A 587 -22.63 -23.60 5.72
C HIS A 587 -23.86 -23.09 6.51
N ILE A 588 -24.92 -22.68 5.80
CA ILE A 588 -26.20 -22.25 6.38
C ILE A 588 -27.16 -23.45 6.44
N LYS A 589 -27.77 -23.69 7.60
CA LYS A 589 -28.72 -24.78 7.81
C LYS A 589 -30.14 -24.36 7.45
N GLU A 590 -30.85 -25.22 6.72
CA GLU A 590 -32.29 -25.09 6.50
C GLU A 590 -33.03 -25.17 7.84
N HIS A 591 -33.90 -24.20 8.11
CA HIS A 591 -34.63 -24.13 9.36
C HIS A 591 -36.03 -23.53 9.18
N THR A 592 -36.89 -23.76 10.17
CA THR A 592 -38.27 -23.29 10.15
C THR A 592 -38.43 -22.09 11.07
N ILE A 593 -39.23 -21.12 10.62
CA ILE A 593 -39.61 -19.92 11.36
C ILE A 593 -41.14 -19.80 11.42
N ILE A 594 -41.66 -19.13 12.44
CA ILE A 594 -43.08 -18.92 12.67
C ILE A 594 -43.41 -17.44 12.49
N ASP A 595 -44.37 -17.14 11.63
CA ASP A 595 -44.85 -15.76 11.41
C ASP A 595 -45.81 -15.28 12.53
N GLU A 596 -46.23 -14.00 12.49
CA GLU A 596 -47.16 -13.47 13.51
C GLU A 596 -48.52 -14.17 13.50
N SER A 597 -48.92 -14.75 12.36
CA SER A 597 -50.16 -15.51 12.22
C SER A 597 -50.06 -16.95 12.73
N GLY A 598 -48.86 -17.39 13.14
CA GLY A 598 -48.59 -18.73 13.63
C GLY A 598 -48.31 -19.76 12.53
N LYS A 599 -48.11 -19.33 11.28
CA LYS A 599 -47.80 -20.20 10.15
C LYS A 599 -46.28 -20.43 10.07
N GLU A 600 -45.91 -21.68 9.84
CA GLU A 600 -44.52 -22.11 9.66
C GLU A 600 -44.05 -21.89 8.22
N HIS A 601 -42.82 -21.39 8.08
CA HIS A 601 -42.13 -21.21 6.80
C HIS A 601 -40.71 -21.77 6.91
N THR A 602 -40.26 -22.50 5.90
CA THR A 602 -38.91 -23.07 5.83
C THR A 602 -38.01 -22.17 5.00
N ILE A 603 -36.86 -21.76 5.55
CA ILE A 603 -35.92 -20.83 4.91
C ILE A 603 -34.47 -21.34 4.99
N LEU A 604 -33.64 -20.83 4.08
CA LEU A 604 -32.21 -21.14 3.89
C LEU A 604 -31.33 -19.87 3.97
N CYS A 605 -31.80 -18.85 4.67
CA CYS A 605 -31.14 -17.57 4.84
C CYS A 605 -31.52 -17.00 6.21
N PRO A 606 -30.85 -15.93 6.66
CA PRO A 606 -31.31 -15.18 7.82
C PRO A 606 -32.75 -14.72 7.64
N SER A 607 -33.56 -14.68 8.71
CA SER A 607 -34.95 -14.23 8.63
C SER A 607 -35.12 -12.78 8.14
N GLU A 608 -34.12 -11.94 8.33
CA GLU A 608 -34.06 -10.54 7.85
C GLU A 608 -33.81 -10.43 6.34
N CYS A 609 -33.31 -11.50 5.70
CA CYS A 609 -32.95 -11.52 4.29
C CYS A 609 -34.18 -11.34 3.40
N LYS A 610 -34.00 -10.60 2.30
CA LYS A 610 -35.04 -10.35 1.30
C LYS A 610 -34.64 -10.88 -0.06
N GLY A 611 -35.54 -11.63 -0.68
CA GLY A 611 -35.44 -12.05 -2.08
C GLY A 611 -36.40 -11.24 -2.95
N ILE A 612 -35.85 -10.48 -3.90
CA ILE A 612 -36.60 -9.59 -4.78
C ILE A 612 -36.40 -10.02 -6.23
N VAL A 613 -37.48 -10.05 -7.01
CA VAL A 613 -37.42 -10.16 -8.47
C VAL A 613 -37.44 -8.75 -9.05
N GLY A 614 -36.37 -8.38 -9.75
CA GLY A 614 -36.31 -7.13 -10.51
C GLY A 614 -37.20 -7.17 -11.74
N SER A 615 -37.50 -6.00 -12.32
CA SER A 615 -38.25 -5.90 -13.58
C SER A 615 -37.52 -6.53 -14.77
N ASP A 616 -36.22 -6.78 -14.64
CA ASP A 616 -35.37 -7.55 -15.57
C ASP A 616 -35.55 -9.07 -15.43
N GLY A 617 -36.31 -9.54 -14.44
CA GLY A 617 -36.58 -10.95 -14.19
C GLY A 617 -35.50 -11.67 -13.36
N ARG A 618 -34.46 -10.96 -12.89
CA ARG A 618 -33.39 -11.53 -12.08
C ARG A 618 -33.79 -11.65 -10.61
N PHE A 619 -33.27 -12.68 -9.94
CA PHE A 619 -33.47 -12.94 -8.51
C PHE A 619 -32.35 -12.29 -7.69
N TYR A 620 -32.67 -11.26 -6.92
CA TYR A 620 -31.75 -10.51 -6.06
C TYR A 620 -31.89 -10.93 -4.60
N VAL A 621 -30.76 -11.08 -3.92
CA VAL A 621 -30.68 -11.30 -2.48
C VAL A 621 -30.12 -10.07 -1.77
N LEU A 622 -30.82 -9.62 -0.72
CA LEU A 622 -30.54 -8.40 0.05
C LEU A 622 -30.63 -8.65 1.55
N ASP A 623 -30.20 -7.66 2.34
CA ASP A 623 -30.24 -7.66 3.81
C ASP A 623 -29.48 -8.85 4.42
N LEU A 624 -28.22 -9.02 4.00
CA LEU A 624 -27.35 -10.14 4.34
C LEU A 624 -26.57 -9.90 5.65
N ILE A 625 -27.23 -9.32 6.65
CA ILE A 625 -26.59 -8.87 7.89
C ILE A 625 -26.15 -10.07 8.76
N SER A 626 -26.94 -11.14 8.80
CA SER A 626 -26.76 -12.22 9.77
C SER A 626 -26.44 -13.58 9.13
N ILE A 627 -25.63 -13.60 8.07
CA ILE A 627 -25.30 -14.83 7.31
C ILE A 627 -24.56 -15.92 8.11
N THR A 628 -24.11 -15.61 9.31
CA THR A 628 -23.53 -16.57 10.27
C THR A 628 -24.23 -16.42 11.62
N PRO A 629 -24.28 -17.47 12.45
CA PRO A 629 -24.95 -17.41 13.75
C PRO A 629 -24.41 -16.30 14.68
N ARG A 630 -25.25 -15.87 15.61
CA ARG A 630 -24.85 -14.95 16.69
C ARG A 630 -23.74 -15.56 17.54
N ASP A 631 -22.81 -14.71 17.96
CA ASP A 631 -21.70 -15.07 18.83
C ASP A 631 -22.21 -15.32 20.25
N THR A 632 -22.21 -16.60 20.65
CA THR A 632 -22.69 -17.03 21.97
C THR A 632 -21.91 -16.43 23.13
N ASN A 633 -20.72 -15.87 22.88
CA ASN A 633 -19.90 -15.22 23.90
C ASN A 633 -20.23 -13.74 24.09
N PHE A 634 -21.07 -13.15 23.22
CA PHE A 634 -21.44 -11.72 23.18
C PHE A 634 -22.95 -11.51 22.94
N LEU A 635 -23.80 -12.29 23.61
CA LEU A 635 -25.26 -12.24 23.44
C LEU A 635 -25.89 -10.89 23.84
N GLU A 636 -25.21 -10.07 24.64
CA GLU A 636 -25.65 -8.71 24.97
C GLU A 636 -25.65 -7.76 23.77
N ASN A 637 -24.86 -8.06 22.73
CA ASN A 637 -24.84 -7.33 21.47
C ASN A 637 -25.64 -8.10 20.40
N LYS A 638 -26.84 -7.61 20.08
CA LYS A 638 -27.80 -8.26 19.17
C LYS A 638 -27.27 -8.55 17.76
N ILE A 639 -26.21 -7.88 17.32
CA ILE A 639 -25.66 -7.98 15.96
C ILE A 639 -24.24 -8.55 15.95
N ALA A 640 -23.78 -9.04 17.11
CA ALA A 640 -22.53 -9.77 17.23
C ALA A 640 -22.69 -11.15 16.60
N ILE A 641 -22.23 -11.29 15.35
CA ILE A 641 -22.17 -12.58 14.65
C ILE A 641 -20.73 -13.11 14.60
N PHE A 642 -20.60 -14.43 14.44
CA PHE A 642 -19.32 -15.04 14.10
C PHE A 642 -18.82 -14.59 12.72
N ARG A 643 -17.61 -15.00 12.37
CA ARG A 643 -17.02 -14.74 11.05
C ARG A 643 -17.16 -15.96 10.14
N PRO A 644 -17.40 -15.80 8.83
CA PRO A 644 -17.41 -16.93 7.89
C PRO A 644 -16.10 -17.74 7.94
N GLU A 645 -14.95 -17.07 8.12
CA GLU A 645 -13.65 -17.73 8.19
C GLU A 645 -13.52 -18.64 9.44
N LEU A 646 -14.22 -18.33 10.54
CA LEU A 646 -14.28 -19.18 11.73
C LEU A 646 -15.04 -20.48 11.43
N ILE A 647 -16.16 -20.37 10.73
CA ILE A 647 -16.96 -21.52 10.30
C ILE A 647 -16.09 -22.41 9.42
N GLN A 648 -15.43 -21.85 8.41
CA GLN A 648 -14.54 -22.60 7.53
C GLN A 648 -13.41 -23.32 8.30
N SER A 649 -12.79 -22.63 9.26
CA SER A 649 -11.75 -23.20 10.13
C SER A 649 -12.27 -24.34 11.00
N TYR A 650 -13.46 -24.17 11.58
CA TYR A 650 -14.13 -25.19 12.38
C TYR A 650 -14.46 -26.42 11.54
N VAL A 651 -15.13 -26.24 10.40
CA VAL A 651 -15.52 -27.32 9.48
C VAL A 651 -14.28 -28.10 9.03
N THR A 652 -13.21 -27.40 8.63
CA THR A 652 -11.96 -28.02 8.20
C THR A 652 -11.32 -28.83 9.33
N THR A 653 -11.33 -28.31 10.55
CA THR A 653 -10.76 -28.99 11.73
C THR A 653 -11.56 -30.23 12.10
N GLN A 654 -12.89 -30.16 12.08
CA GLN A 654 -13.76 -31.31 12.36
C GLN A 654 -13.62 -32.39 11.28
N LYS A 655 -13.55 -32.02 10.00
CA LYS A 655 -13.28 -32.96 8.91
C LYS A 655 -11.94 -33.68 9.09
N LYS A 656 -10.87 -32.96 9.49
CA LYS A 656 -9.56 -33.56 9.78
C LYS A 656 -9.60 -34.52 10.97
N ARG A 657 -10.27 -34.16 12.06
CA ARG A 657 -10.43 -35.04 13.24
C ARG A 657 -11.15 -36.34 12.88
N LYS A 658 -12.28 -36.27 12.17
CA LYS A 658 -12.99 -37.48 11.73
C LYS A 658 -12.18 -38.33 10.75
N GLN A 659 -11.33 -37.72 9.91
CA GLN A 659 -10.42 -38.46 9.04
C GLN A 659 -9.31 -39.17 9.83
N GLN A 660 -8.84 -38.58 10.94
CA GLN A 660 -7.89 -39.22 11.85
C GLN A 660 -8.55 -40.36 12.64
N GLU A 661 -9.75 -40.12 13.20
CA GLU A 661 -10.54 -41.16 13.88
C GLU A 661 -10.85 -42.33 12.95
N LYS A 662 -11.25 -42.07 11.70
CA LYS A 662 -11.45 -43.13 10.70
C LYS A 662 -10.16 -43.88 10.34
N LYS A 663 -8.99 -43.23 10.34
CA LYS A 663 -7.69 -43.88 10.11
C LYS A 663 -7.29 -44.76 11.29
N GLU A 664 -7.64 -44.38 12.51
CA GLU A 664 -7.45 -45.18 13.72
C GLU A 664 -8.45 -46.36 13.77
N GLU A 665 -9.69 -46.19 13.30
CA GLU A 665 -10.69 -47.28 13.21
C GLU A 665 -10.45 -48.25 12.04
N THR A 666 -9.79 -47.83 10.95
CA THR A 666 -9.49 -48.71 9.80
C THR A 666 -8.33 -49.68 10.03
N GLU A 667 -7.62 -49.61 11.16
CA GLU A 667 -6.73 -50.70 11.60
C GLU A 667 -7.49 -51.90 12.21
N GLU A 668 -8.78 -51.76 12.57
CA GLU A 668 -9.54 -52.89 13.16
C GLU A 668 -10.71 -53.43 12.33
N LYS A 669 -11.35 -52.70 11.40
CA LYS A 669 -12.38 -53.31 10.53
C LYS A 669 -12.42 -52.74 9.11
N LYS A 670 -12.21 -53.61 8.12
CA LYS A 670 -12.51 -53.36 6.70
C LYS A 670 -13.97 -53.72 6.42
N GLU A 671 -14.86 -52.72 6.38
CA GLU A 671 -16.11 -52.84 5.61
C GLU A 671 -16.44 -51.51 4.92
N GLU A 672 -16.82 -51.62 3.64
CA GLU A 672 -17.16 -50.53 2.73
C GLU A 672 -18.41 -49.79 3.21
N THR A 673 -18.24 -48.56 3.68
CA THR A 673 -19.35 -47.62 3.89
C THR A 673 -19.28 -46.49 2.86
N LYS A 674 -20.41 -46.24 2.20
CA LYS A 674 -20.62 -45.13 1.27
C LYS A 674 -20.20 -43.81 1.92
N LYS A 675 -19.55 -42.94 1.14
CA LYS A 675 -19.14 -41.59 1.55
C LYS A 675 -20.37 -40.71 1.79
N ASP A 676 -20.96 -40.77 2.98
CA ASP A 676 -21.76 -39.65 3.47
C ASP A 676 -20.78 -38.53 3.84
N GLU A 677 -20.76 -37.50 2.99
CA GLU A 677 -19.94 -36.33 3.21
C GLU A 677 -20.49 -35.57 4.42
N LEU A 678 -19.64 -35.31 5.43
CA LEU A 678 -20.06 -34.62 6.63
C LEU A 678 -20.40 -33.15 6.30
N VAL A 679 -21.68 -32.86 6.15
CA VAL A 679 -22.20 -31.49 6.01
C VAL A 679 -22.39 -30.90 7.39
N ILE A 680 -21.51 -29.97 7.77
CA ILE A 680 -21.68 -29.14 8.95
C ILE A 680 -22.29 -27.82 8.48
N ALA A 681 -23.46 -27.47 9.01
CA ALA A 681 -24.16 -26.24 8.71
C ALA A 681 -24.83 -25.70 9.98
N PHE A 682 -25.03 -24.39 10.05
CA PHE A 682 -25.54 -23.73 11.24
C PHE A 682 -26.82 -22.95 10.96
N ASN A 683 -27.78 -23.02 11.90
CA ASN A 683 -28.98 -22.20 11.86
C ASN A 683 -28.61 -20.75 12.26
N THR A 684 -28.78 -19.82 11.33
CA THR A 684 -28.39 -18.40 11.47
C THR A 684 -29.27 -17.62 12.43
N ASP A 685 -30.51 -18.06 12.62
CA ASP A 685 -31.53 -17.36 13.40
C ASP A 685 -31.57 -17.82 14.86
N ILE A 686 -30.64 -18.70 15.27
CA ILE A 686 -30.42 -19.04 16.67
C ILE A 686 -30.05 -17.78 17.46
N HIS A 687 -30.80 -17.54 18.54
CA HIS A 687 -30.74 -16.34 19.37
C HIS A 687 -31.16 -15.04 18.66
N SER A 688 -31.78 -15.11 17.47
CA SER A 688 -32.45 -13.96 16.83
C SER A 688 -33.74 -13.57 17.55
N ASN A 689 -34.37 -12.47 17.12
CA ASN A 689 -35.68 -12.06 17.65
C ASN A 689 -36.83 -12.87 17.02
N THR A 690 -36.55 -13.64 15.97
CA THR A 690 -37.55 -14.38 15.19
C THR A 690 -37.95 -15.66 15.92
N LYS A 691 -39.26 -15.98 15.91
CA LYS A 691 -39.75 -17.23 16.49
C LYS A 691 -39.35 -18.40 15.61
N LEU A 692 -38.57 -19.33 16.16
CA LEU A 692 -38.19 -20.57 15.49
C LEU A 692 -39.34 -21.58 15.54
N GLY A 693 -39.56 -22.29 14.43
CA GLY A 693 -40.50 -23.40 14.32
C GLY A 693 -39.80 -24.77 14.39
N GLY A 694 -40.59 -25.84 14.34
CA GLY A 694 -40.09 -27.22 14.47
C GLY A 694 -40.08 -27.76 15.91
N SER A 695 -39.52 -28.96 16.11
CA SER A 695 -39.48 -29.59 17.44
C SER A 695 -38.43 -28.94 18.34
N GLN A 696 -38.74 -28.85 19.64
CA GLN A 696 -37.82 -28.28 20.64
C GLN A 696 -36.46 -28.99 20.65
N GLU A 697 -36.45 -30.30 20.41
CA GLU A 697 -35.21 -31.10 20.32
C GLU A 697 -34.27 -30.62 19.22
N VAL A 698 -34.80 -30.22 18.05
CA VAL A 698 -33.97 -29.72 16.93
C VAL A 698 -33.40 -28.35 17.24
N ILE A 699 -34.20 -27.48 17.88
CA ILE A 699 -33.74 -26.15 18.30
C ILE A 699 -32.64 -26.28 19.36
N ASP A 700 -32.82 -27.17 20.35
CA ASP A 700 -31.82 -27.41 21.40
C ASP A 700 -30.51 -27.98 20.82
N GLN A 701 -30.60 -28.85 19.80
CA GLN A 701 -29.42 -29.33 19.07
C GLN A 701 -28.70 -28.19 18.32
N ASP A 702 -29.44 -27.31 17.63
CA ASP A 702 -28.85 -26.17 16.93
C ASP A 702 -28.17 -25.19 17.89
N ILE A 703 -28.77 -24.93 19.05
CA ILE A 703 -28.16 -24.13 20.12
C ILE A 703 -26.85 -24.77 20.57
N GLN A 704 -26.82 -26.08 20.79
CA GLN A 704 -25.61 -26.80 21.20
C GLN A 704 -24.49 -26.73 20.15
N GLU A 705 -24.81 -26.85 18.86
CA GLU A 705 -23.82 -26.74 17.79
C GLU A 705 -23.21 -25.34 17.70
N VAL A 706 -24.03 -24.29 17.81
CA VAL A 706 -23.52 -22.90 17.84
C VAL A 706 -22.68 -22.65 19.10
N GLN A 707 -23.04 -23.21 20.25
CA GLN A 707 -22.22 -23.14 21.47
C GLN A 707 -20.87 -23.85 21.32
N LYS A 708 -20.82 -25.00 20.62
CA LYS A 708 -19.55 -25.70 20.32
C LYS A 708 -18.63 -24.83 19.47
N LEU A 709 -19.18 -24.09 18.50
CA LEU A 709 -18.43 -23.12 17.69
C LEU A 709 -17.84 -22.00 18.56
N GLY A 710 -18.65 -21.44 19.47
CA GLY A 710 -18.20 -20.40 20.41
C GLY A 710 -17.09 -20.87 21.35
N LYS A 711 -17.18 -22.12 21.86
CA LYS A 711 -16.12 -22.74 22.67
C LYS A 711 -14.85 -23.01 21.85
N PHE A 712 -14.98 -23.48 20.62
CA PHE A 712 -13.83 -23.70 19.73
C PHE A 712 -13.03 -22.41 19.52
N LEU A 713 -13.70 -21.27 19.34
CA LEU A 713 -13.04 -19.97 19.24
C LEU A 713 -12.24 -19.66 20.51
N LEU A 714 -12.86 -19.74 21.69
CA LEU A 714 -12.22 -19.36 22.96
C LEU A 714 -11.13 -20.33 23.42
N GLU A 715 -11.36 -21.63 23.34
CA GLU A 715 -10.52 -22.65 23.98
C GLU A 715 -9.42 -23.18 23.05
N PHE A 716 -9.62 -23.10 21.73
CA PHE A 716 -8.65 -23.62 20.76
C PHE A 716 -8.04 -22.51 19.91
N LEU A 717 -8.86 -21.67 19.29
CA LEU A 717 -8.37 -20.75 18.26
C LEU A 717 -7.62 -19.54 18.84
N LEU A 718 -8.15 -18.89 19.89
CA LEU A 718 -7.47 -17.76 20.53
C LEU A 718 -6.13 -18.14 21.18
N PRO A 719 -6.02 -19.25 21.95
CA PRO A 719 -4.73 -19.68 22.50
C PRO A 719 -3.73 -20.04 21.41
N LYS A 720 -4.17 -20.75 20.36
CA LYS A 720 -3.33 -21.08 19.21
C LYS A 720 -2.86 -19.82 18.48
N PHE A 721 -3.73 -18.82 18.35
CA PHE A 721 -3.37 -17.52 17.78
C PHE A 721 -2.24 -16.88 18.58
N VAL A 722 -2.38 -16.70 19.89
CA VAL A 722 -1.33 -16.11 20.74
C VAL A 722 -0.03 -16.94 20.74
N GLN A 723 -0.14 -18.26 20.73
CA GLN A 723 1.01 -19.15 20.65
C GLN A 723 1.83 -18.96 19.37
N SER A 724 1.17 -18.67 18.23
CA SER A 724 1.87 -18.43 16.96
C SER A 724 2.83 -17.24 17.00
N PHE A 725 2.53 -16.21 17.80
CA PHE A 725 3.41 -15.06 18.03
C PHE A 725 4.60 -15.42 18.91
N LYS A 726 4.37 -16.25 19.93
CA LYS A 726 5.45 -16.76 20.79
C LYS A 726 6.43 -17.63 20.01
N LEU A 727 5.91 -18.42 19.07
CA LEU A 727 6.72 -19.25 18.16
C LEU A 727 7.30 -18.45 16.98
N ARG A 728 6.87 -17.19 16.78
CA ARG A 728 7.21 -16.32 15.63
C ARG A 728 6.84 -16.93 14.29
N GLU A 729 5.78 -17.72 14.26
CA GLU A 729 5.11 -18.07 13.02
C GLU A 729 4.47 -16.82 12.40
N GLU A 730 4.08 -15.86 13.24
CA GLU A 730 3.51 -14.59 12.83
C GLU A 730 3.97 -13.42 13.68
N ASN A 731 4.32 -12.32 13.02
CA ASN A 731 4.67 -11.04 13.63
C ASN A 731 3.94 -9.92 12.87
N PRO A 732 2.64 -9.66 13.16
CA PRO A 732 1.97 -8.51 12.59
C PRO A 732 2.68 -7.25 13.04
N PHE A 733 2.90 -6.37 12.09
CA PHE A 733 3.75 -5.21 12.18
C PHE A 733 3.03 -4.04 12.84
N ASP A 734 1.76 -3.83 12.49
CA ASP A 734 0.92 -2.74 12.97
C ASP A 734 -0.53 -3.19 13.16
N GLY A 735 -1.39 -2.28 13.62
CA GLY A 735 -2.80 -2.57 13.87
C GLY A 735 -3.60 -3.06 12.64
N ARG A 736 -3.17 -2.70 11.42
CA ARG A 736 -3.80 -3.18 10.18
C ARG A 736 -3.44 -4.65 9.95
N THR A 737 -2.15 -4.97 9.97
CA THR A 737 -1.70 -6.37 9.82
C THR A 737 -2.21 -7.28 10.95
N LEU A 738 -2.35 -6.77 12.18
CA LEU A 738 -2.99 -7.51 13.28
C LEU A 738 -4.47 -7.78 13.00
N THR A 739 -5.18 -6.79 12.43
CA THR A 739 -6.57 -6.94 12.02
C THR A 739 -6.69 -8.03 10.95
N ASP A 740 -5.82 -8.00 9.94
CA ASP A 740 -5.80 -8.98 8.85
C ASP A 740 -5.52 -10.40 9.41
N ALA A 741 -4.50 -10.57 10.26
CA ALA A 741 -4.15 -11.84 10.88
C ALA A 741 -5.26 -12.43 11.77
N MET A 742 -5.99 -11.58 12.51
CA MET A 742 -7.17 -11.99 13.28
C MET A 742 -8.31 -12.41 12.35
N HIS A 743 -8.57 -11.62 11.32
CA HIS A 743 -9.67 -11.83 10.37
C HIS A 743 -9.50 -13.10 9.52
N GLU A 744 -8.30 -13.37 9.02
CA GLU A 744 -7.97 -14.59 8.26
C GLU A 744 -8.24 -15.87 9.05
N ARG A 745 -8.20 -15.80 10.38
CA ARG A 745 -8.55 -16.92 11.27
C ARG A 745 -10.01 -16.93 11.68
N GLY A 746 -10.81 -15.94 11.32
CA GLY A 746 -12.20 -15.83 11.77
C GLY A 746 -12.36 -15.23 13.17
N ILE A 747 -11.35 -14.51 13.67
CA ILE A 747 -11.44 -13.82 14.96
C ILE A 747 -11.97 -12.41 14.75
N ASN A 748 -13.05 -12.05 15.42
CA ASN A 748 -13.57 -10.68 15.43
C ASN A 748 -12.71 -9.76 16.31
N MET A 749 -12.58 -8.49 15.92
CA MET A 749 -11.80 -7.49 16.70
C MET A 749 -12.32 -7.25 18.12
N ARG A 750 -13.57 -7.63 18.43
CA ARG A 750 -14.13 -7.58 19.80
C ARG A 750 -13.32 -8.45 20.79
N TYR A 751 -12.58 -9.45 20.30
CA TYR A 751 -11.71 -10.32 21.11
C TYR A 751 -10.31 -9.75 21.40
N LEU A 752 -9.99 -8.52 20.98
CA LEU A 752 -8.69 -7.88 21.28
C LEU A 752 -8.36 -7.89 22.78
N GLY A 753 -9.36 -7.64 23.64
CA GLY A 753 -9.19 -7.69 25.10
C GLY A 753 -8.77 -9.07 25.59
N LYS A 754 -9.45 -10.12 25.11
CA LYS A 754 -9.11 -11.50 25.48
C LYS A 754 -7.74 -11.94 24.97
N ILE A 755 -7.36 -11.50 23.76
CA ILE A 755 -6.02 -11.75 23.21
C ILE A 755 -4.96 -11.04 24.05
N ALA A 756 -5.19 -9.80 24.51
CA ALA A 756 -4.27 -9.09 25.38
C ALA A 756 -4.08 -9.79 26.74
N GLU A 757 -5.14 -10.35 27.31
CA GLU A 757 -5.05 -11.18 28.53
C GLU A 757 -4.21 -12.45 28.30
N LEU A 758 -4.53 -13.23 27.26
CA LEU A 758 -3.78 -14.44 26.92
C LEU A 758 -2.32 -14.13 26.59
N ALA A 759 -2.05 -13.01 25.91
CA ALA A 759 -0.69 -12.56 25.63
C ALA A 759 0.07 -12.20 26.92
N LYS A 760 -0.61 -11.68 27.94
CA LYS A 760 -0.03 -11.43 29.27
C LYS A 760 0.31 -12.75 29.97
N GLU A 761 -0.58 -13.75 29.93
CA GLU A 761 -0.36 -15.08 30.49
C GLU A 761 0.82 -15.80 29.83
N HIS A 762 0.95 -15.69 28.51
CA HIS A 762 2.03 -16.33 27.74
C HIS A 762 3.32 -15.51 27.62
N SER A 763 3.38 -14.32 28.25
CA SER A 763 4.53 -13.39 28.23
C SER A 763 4.93 -12.92 26.83
N VAL A 764 3.97 -12.39 26.07
CA VAL A 764 4.16 -11.84 24.71
C VAL A 764 3.95 -10.32 24.72
N PRO A 765 4.92 -9.52 25.20
CA PRO A 765 4.71 -8.10 25.53
C PRO A 765 4.41 -7.21 24.32
N HIS A 766 5.01 -7.50 23.16
CA HIS A 766 4.76 -6.72 21.93
C HIS A 766 3.29 -6.85 21.46
N LEU A 767 2.70 -8.05 21.58
CA LEU A 767 1.29 -8.27 21.25
C LEU A 767 0.35 -7.51 22.20
N ILE A 768 0.66 -7.47 23.50
CA ILE A 768 -0.10 -6.69 24.47
C ILE A 768 -0.13 -5.21 24.07
N MET A 769 1.03 -4.65 23.71
CA MET A 769 1.13 -3.25 23.30
C MET A 769 0.29 -2.97 22.04
N MET A 770 0.41 -3.81 21.01
CA MET A 770 -0.39 -3.67 19.78
C MET A 770 -1.89 -3.77 20.04
N CYS A 771 -2.33 -4.75 20.85
CA CYS A 771 -3.74 -4.87 21.22
C CYS A 771 -4.24 -3.62 21.95
N LYS A 772 -3.48 -3.11 22.93
CA LYS A 772 -3.81 -1.86 23.66
C LYS A 772 -3.92 -0.68 22.68
N GLN A 773 -2.92 -0.48 21.81
CA GLN A 773 -2.92 0.61 20.83
C GLN A 773 -4.12 0.52 19.87
N GLU A 774 -4.45 -0.68 19.39
CA GLU A 774 -5.56 -0.89 18.47
C GLU A 774 -6.92 -0.65 19.14
N MET A 775 -7.10 -1.11 20.38
CA MET A 775 -8.32 -0.84 21.17
C MET A 775 -8.51 0.67 21.40
N ILE A 776 -7.45 1.38 21.81
CA ILE A 776 -7.50 2.82 22.09
C ILE A 776 -7.76 3.62 20.82
N THR A 777 -7.03 3.38 19.73
CA THR A 777 -7.22 4.14 18.47
C THR A 777 -8.62 3.93 17.87
N ARG A 778 -9.19 2.72 18.00
CA ARG A 778 -10.58 2.45 17.61
C ARG A 778 -11.58 3.15 18.51
N ALA A 779 -11.41 3.09 19.83
CA ALA A 779 -12.25 3.80 20.78
C ALA A 779 -12.24 5.32 20.51
N ALA A 780 -11.04 5.89 20.35
CA ALA A 780 -10.84 7.29 20.00
C ALA A 780 -11.50 7.65 18.66
N LYS A 781 -11.40 6.81 17.62
CA LYS A 781 -12.08 7.04 16.32
C LYS A 781 -13.59 7.21 16.49
N HIS A 782 -14.22 6.34 17.29
CA HIS A 782 -15.66 6.40 17.48
C HIS A 782 -16.09 7.65 18.24
N ILE A 783 -15.33 8.03 19.27
CA ILE A 783 -15.56 9.27 20.02
C ILE A 783 -15.37 10.47 19.07
N TYR A 784 -14.25 10.54 18.36
CA TYR A 784 -13.95 11.57 17.37
C TYR A 784 -15.08 11.74 16.35
N ASN A 785 -15.52 10.65 15.72
CA ASN A 785 -16.58 10.69 14.72
C ASN A 785 -17.91 11.17 15.29
N LYS A 786 -18.23 10.82 16.54
CA LYS A 786 -19.46 11.28 17.21
C LYS A 786 -19.48 12.81 17.32
N TYR A 787 -18.40 13.40 17.83
CA TYR A 787 -18.30 14.84 17.99
C TYR A 787 -18.08 15.57 16.66
N LEU A 788 -17.33 15.00 15.71
CA LEU A 788 -17.07 15.65 14.41
C LEU A 788 -18.37 15.93 13.64
N ARG A 789 -19.39 15.07 13.76
CA ARG A 789 -20.69 15.26 13.09
C ARG A 789 -21.48 16.48 13.59
N SER A 790 -21.27 16.89 14.84
CA SER A 790 -21.92 18.07 15.42
C SER A 790 -21.12 19.37 15.22
N VAL A 791 -19.92 19.30 14.64
CA VAL A 791 -19.06 20.47 14.43
C VAL A 791 -19.45 21.18 13.14
N GLU A 792 -19.64 22.50 13.24
CA GLU A 792 -19.83 23.35 12.06
C GLU A 792 -18.62 23.33 11.13
N ASP A 793 -18.86 23.40 9.82
CA ASP A 793 -17.82 23.30 8.78
C ASP A 793 -16.67 24.29 8.96
N SER A 794 -16.94 25.51 9.46
CA SER A 794 -15.92 26.53 9.73
C SER A 794 -14.99 26.18 10.89
N ASN A 795 -15.41 25.27 11.78
CA ASN A 795 -14.69 24.92 13.00
C ASN A 795 -14.03 23.54 12.95
N LEU A 796 -14.09 22.83 11.81
CA LEU A 796 -13.53 21.47 11.68
C LEU A 796 -12.03 21.43 12.01
N ALA A 797 -11.20 22.27 11.39
CA ALA A 797 -9.75 22.28 11.65
C ALA A 797 -9.44 22.57 13.12
N THR A 798 -10.19 23.49 13.75
CA THR A 798 -10.10 23.82 15.17
C THR A 798 -10.43 22.62 16.05
N PHE A 799 -11.56 21.96 15.79
CA PHE A 799 -11.97 20.77 16.53
C PHE A 799 -10.96 19.64 16.39
N ILE A 800 -10.51 19.34 15.16
CA ILE A 800 -9.57 18.23 14.89
C ILE A 800 -8.25 18.49 15.60
N SER A 801 -7.69 19.69 15.46
CA SER A 801 -6.44 20.05 16.13
C SER A 801 -6.56 19.99 17.66
N LYS A 802 -7.64 20.52 18.26
CA LYS A 802 -7.93 20.38 19.71
C LYS A 802 -8.06 18.91 20.13
N PHE A 803 -8.80 18.09 19.37
CA PHE A 803 -8.96 16.66 19.67
C PHE A 803 -7.61 15.93 19.68
N LEU A 804 -6.76 16.18 18.67
CA LEU A 804 -5.41 15.64 18.59
C LEU A 804 -4.53 16.10 19.76
N CYS A 805 -4.61 17.37 20.16
CA CYS A 805 -3.93 17.86 21.36
C CYS A 805 -4.44 17.17 22.63
N CYS A 806 -5.74 16.99 22.80
CA CYS A 806 -6.29 16.26 23.96
C CYS A 806 -5.78 14.82 24.03
N ILE A 807 -5.68 14.10 22.90
CA ILE A 807 -5.23 12.70 22.93
C ILE A 807 -3.70 12.53 23.00
N PHE A 808 -2.93 13.41 22.35
CA PHE A 808 -1.48 13.24 22.18
C PHE A 808 -0.62 14.29 22.91
N GLY A 809 -1.21 15.38 23.38
CA GLY A 809 -0.53 16.45 24.15
C GLY A 809 -0.37 16.12 25.63
N THR A 810 0.39 16.95 26.34
CA THR A 810 0.69 16.80 27.77
C THR A 810 0.13 17.99 28.56
N ASN A 811 -0.69 17.73 29.60
CA ASN A 811 -1.31 18.73 30.47
C ASN A 811 -2.11 19.81 29.72
N VAL A 812 -3.03 19.38 28.85
CA VAL A 812 -3.81 20.30 27.98
C VAL A 812 -4.72 21.25 28.78
N ASP A 813 -5.14 20.84 29.98
CA ASP A 813 -6.17 21.52 30.78
C ASP A 813 -5.61 22.56 31.80
N GLU A 814 -4.30 22.88 31.81
CA GLU A 814 -3.69 23.82 32.79
C GLU A 814 -3.65 25.30 32.36
N HIS A 815 -4.04 25.65 31.13
CA HIS A 815 -4.03 27.04 30.66
C HIS A 815 -5.43 27.55 30.26
N GLU A 816 -5.88 28.63 30.90
CA GLU A 816 -7.16 29.28 30.60
C GLU A 816 -7.26 29.67 29.10
N PRO A 817 -8.36 29.34 28.41
CA PRO A 817 -8.54 29.71 27.01
C PRO A 817 -8.72 31.23 26.85
N ASN A 818 -8.06 31.78 25.82
CA ASN A 818 -8.16 33.18 25.43
C ASN A 818 -9.63 33.58 25.19
N LYS A 819 -10.03 34.79 25.65
CA LYS A 819 -11.42 35.30 25.57
C LYS A 819 -12.02 35.38 24.16
N LYS A 820 -11.20 35.30 23.09
CA LYS A 820 -11.68 35.29 21.69
C LYS A 820 -12.14 33.91 21.21
N ASP A 821 -11.58 32.82 21.75
CA ASP A 821 -11.92 31.44 21.34
C ASP A 821 -13.16 30.89 22.06
N LYS A 822 -13.57 31.53 23.18
CA LYS A 822 -14.75 31.10 23.96
C LYS A 822 -16.06 31.11 23.19
N LYS A 823 -16.25 32.02 22.23
CA LYS A 823 -17.54 32.17 21.52
C LYS A 823 -17.77 31.16 20.38
N ALA A 824 -16.73 30.46 19.91
CA ALA A 824 -16.84 29.49 18.81
C ALA A 824 -16.88 28.02 19.31
N LEU A 825 -16.74 27.79 20.62
CA LEU A 825 -16.41 26.48 21.19
C LEU A 825 -17.41 25.97 22.26
N GLU A 826 -18.46 26.71 22.59
CA GLU A 826 -19.41 26.36 23.67
C GLU A 826 -20.19 25.05 23.41
N GLU A 827 -20.12 24.44 22.22
CA GLU A 827 -20.86 23.23 21.86
C GLU A 827 -20.03 21.92 21.83
N THR A 828 -18.70 21.95 22.02
CA THR A 828 -17.83 20.74 21.95
C THR A 828 -16.71 20.72 22.99
N ASP A 829 -17.03 20.93 24.27
CA ASP A 829 -16.04 20.93 25.37
C ASP A 829 -15.59 19.51 25.77
N ILE A 830 -14.80 18.86 24.91
CA ILE A 830 -13.97 17.72 25.28
C ILE A 830 -12.68 18.23 25.92
N THR A 831 -12.46 17.83 27.17
CA THR A 831 -11.19 17.99 27.90
C THR A 831 -10.34 16.73 27.79
N GLN A 832 -9.06 16.82 28.14
CA GLN A 832 -8.19 15.66 28.12
C GLN A 832 -8.68 14.57 29.11
N ALA A 833 -9.10 14.98 30.30
CA ALA A 833 -9.63 14.07 31.32
C ALA A 833 -10.92 13.35 30.88
N THR A 834 -11.86 14.08 30.28
CA THR A 834 -13.13 13.51 29.80
C THR A 834 -12.89 12.55 28.62
N LEU A 835 -12.02 12.92 27.68
CA LEU A 835 -11.66 12.05 26.55
C LEU A 835 -11.08 10.71 27.02
N PHE A 836 -10.13 10.74 27.96
CA PHE A 836 -9.52 9.51 28.47
C PHE A 836 -10.50 8.66 29.27
N SER A 837 -11.42 9.27 30.02
CA SER A 837 -12.50 8.54 30.69
C SER A 837 -13.41 7.82 29.69
N LEU A 838 -13.83 8.51 28.62
CA LEU A 838 -14.64 7.93 27.54
C LEU A 838 -13.92 6.79 26.82
N ILE A 839 -12.61 6.93 26.56
CA ILE A 839 -11.80 5.85 25.98
C ILE A 839 -11.76 4.64 26.91
N LYS A 840 -11.48 4.83 28.21
CA LYS A 840 -11.46 3.72 29.18
C LYS A 840 -12.80 3.01 29.27
N GLU A 841 -13.90 3.75 29.38
CA GLU A 841 -15.25 3.20 29.42
C GLU A 841 -15.57 2.40 28.15
N ARG A 842 -15.24 2.96 26.98
CA ARG A 842 -15.47 2.30 25.70
C ARG A 842 -14.63 1.03 25.52
N VAL A 843 -13.37 1.04 25.97
CA VAL A 843 -12.52 -0.16 25.91
C VAL A 843 -13.02 -1.24 26.86
N LYS A 844 -13.44 -0.86 28.06
CA LYS A 844 -14.03 -1.77 29.05
C LYS A 844 -15.34 -2.39 28.55
N THR A 845 -16.24 -1.61 27.97
CA THR A 845 -17.54 -2.09 27.50
C THR A 845 -17.43 -2.92 26.22
N HIS A 846 -16.68 -2.46 25.21
CA HIS A 846 -16.65 -3.12 23.90
C HIS A 846 -15.65 -4.28 23.82
N TYR A 847 -14.48 -4.17 24.45
CA TYR A 847 -13.43 -5.19 24.41
C TYR A 847 -13.34 -6.03 25.69
N ARG A 848 -14.13 -5.72 26.72
CA ARG A 848 -14.07 -6.36 28.05
C ARG A 848 -12.66 -6.32 28.66
N PHE A 849 -11.94 -5.22 28.43
CA PHE A 849 -10.55 -5.04 28.87
C PHE A 849 -10.38 -3.77 29.71
N GLU A 850 -9.63 -3.86 30.80
CA GLU A 850 -9.33 -2.71 31.66
C GLU A 850 -7.97 -2.09 31.33
N LEU A 851 -7.96 -0.80 30.98
CA LEU A 851 -6.74 -0.04 30.72
C LEU A 851 -6.12 0.45 32.04
N GLU A 852 -4.79 0.34 32.14
CA GLU A 852 -3.99 0.93 33.23
C GLU A 852 -4.07 2.47 33.21
N ASP A 853 -3.82 3.14 34.34
CA ASP A 853 -3.91 4.59 34.43
C ASP A 853 -2.80 5.34 33.67
N ASP A 854 -1.63 4.72 33.51
CA ASP A 854 -0.45 5.28 32.86
C ASP A 854 -0.45 5.11 31.32
N PHE A 855 -1.49 4.49 30.74
CA PHE A 855 -1.55 4.13 29.31
C PHE A 855 -1.27 5.30 28.36
N ILE A 856 -1.57 6.52 28.79
CA ILE A 856 -1.40 7.77 28.05
C ILE A 856 0.06 7.99 27.66
N THR A 857 1.00 7.71 28.56
CA THR A 857 2.45 7.95 28.31
C THR A 857 2.99 7.07 27.19
N LYS A 858 2.55 5.81 27.13
CA LYS A 858 2.97 4.83 26.12
C LYS A 858 2.31 5.04 24.75
N PHE A 859 1.24 5.84 24.69
CA PHE A 859 0.41 6.05 23.50
C PHE A 859 0.83 7.26 22.65
N LYS A 860 1.70 8.15 23.16
CA LYS A 860 2.14 9.39 22.50
C LYS A 860 3.29 9.18 21.51
N THR A 861 3.11 8.27 20.55
CA THR A 861 4.13 7.96 19.53
C THR A 861 3.64 8.28 18.13
N ILE A 862 4.57 8.51 17.21
CA ILE A 862 4.22 8.79 15.81
C ILE A 862 3.45 7.63 15.16
N ALA A 863 3.80 6.39 15.50
CA ALA A 863 3.11 5.18 15.06
C ALA A 863 1.61 5.21 15.43
N THR A 864 1.29 5.73 16.62
CA THR A 864 -0.09 5.87 17.08
C THR A 864 -0.84 7.00 16.40
N VAL A 865 -0.19 8.16 16.21
CA VAL A 865 -0.77 9.27 15.43
C VAL A 865 -1.10 8.79 14.02
N ARG A 866 -0.16 8.13 13.35
CA ARG A 866 -0.36 7.49 12.05
C ARG A 866 -1.56 6.54 12.08
N SER A 867 -1.58 5.58 13.02
CA SER A 867 -2.64 4.58 13.15
C SER A 867 -4.02 5.22 13.32
N PHE A 868 -4.11 6.30 14.12
CA PHE A 868 -5.33 7.06 14.30
C PHE A 868 -5.75 7.79 13.02
N CYS A 869 -4.84 8.55 12.41
CA CYS A 869 -5.08 9.30 11.18
C CYS A 869 -5.58 8.40 10.03
N MET A 870 -4.93 7.25 9.81
CA MET A 870 -5.34 6.28 8.79
C MET A 870 -6.74 5.68 9.01
N LYS A 871 -7.19 5.56 10.27
CA LYS A 871 -8.51 5.02 10.62
C LYS A 871 -9.65 6.02 10.39
N ILE A 872 -9.37 7.31 10.53
CA ILE A 872 -10.34 8.40 10.34
C ILE A 872 -10.22 9.08 8.98
N GLY A 873 -9.18 8.74 8.19
CA GLY A 873 -8.90 9.37 6.91
C GLY A 873 -8.39 10.80 7.06
N LEU A 874 -7.59 11.09 8.10
CA LEU A 874 -7.02 12.42 8.31
C LEU A 874 -5.64 12.50 7.67
N GLN A 875 -5.39 13.58 6.93
CA GLN A 875 -4.08 13.96 6.44
C GLN A 875 -3.56 15.18 7.19
N ILE A 876 -2.37 15.06 7.79
CA ILE A 876 -1.71 16.14 8.52
C ILE A 876 -0.45 16.64 7.79
N LEU A 877 0.00 17.82 8.15
CA LEU A 877 1.21 18.45 7.61
C LEU A 877 2.49 17.69 7.98
N LEU A 878 3.39 17.52 7.03
CA LEU A 878 4.73 17.02 7.28
C LEU A 878 5.55 18.05 8.06
N ARG A 879 5.72 17.83 9.37
CA ARG A 879 6.68 18.54 10.21
C ARG A 879 7.05 17.73 11.44
N GLU A 880 8.04 18.21 12.19
CA GLU A 880 8.41 17.63 13.47
C GLU A 880 7.41 18.03 14.56
N TYR A 881 6.77 17.05 15.19
CA TYR A 881 5.77 17.22 16.25
C TYR A 881 6.40 17.01 17.65
N GLN A 882 6.05 17.89 18.59
CA GLN A 882 6.58 17.86 19.97
C GLN A 882 5.50 17.41 20.97
N PHE A 883 5.40 16.09 21.21
CA PHE A 883 4.36 15.48 22.07
C PHE A 883 4.51 15.77 23.57
N ASN A 884 5.65 16.32 23.99
CA ASN A 884 5.89 16.78 25.36
C ASN A 884 5.24 18.14 25.69
N THR A 885 4.58 18.78 24.72
CA THR A 885 3.85 20.04 24.89
C THR A 885 2.34 19.82 25.05
N ALA A 886 1.63 20.82 25.56
CA ALA A 886 0.16 20.81 25.62
C ALA A 886 -0.50 20.86 24.23
N ASN A 887 0.11 21.59 23.29
CA ASN A 887 -0.45 21.81 21.96
C ASN A 887 0.52 21.36 20.84
N PRO A 888 0.75 20.04 20.68
CA PRO A 888 1.60 19.53 19.61
C PRO A 888 1.04 19.85 18.21
N PHE A 889 -0.28 19.98 18.09
CA PHE A 889 -1.01 20.24 16.85
C PHE A 889 -1.67 21.62 16.85
N ASN A 890 -1.82 22.19 15.66
CA ASN A 890 -2.55 23.43 15.40
C ASN A 890 -3.46 23.28 14.18
N GLN A 891 -4.26 24.30 13.88
CA GLN A 891 -5.25 24.27 12.79
C GLN A 891 -4.62 24.15 11.40
N ASN A 892 -3.45 24.74 11.18
CA ASN A 892 -2.74 24.69 9.89
C ASN A 892 -2.09 23.32 9.62
N ASP A 893 -2.00 22.46 10.65
CA ASP A 893 -1.52 21.10 10.46
C ASP A 893 -2.56 20.21 9.78
N ILE A 894 -3.83 20.62 9.71
CA ILE A 894 -4.92 19.83 9.16
C ILE A 894 -5.03 20.11 7.66
N LEU A 895 -4.57 19.18 6.82
CA LEU A 895 -4.55 19.38 5.37
C LEU A 895 -5.85 18.93 4.71
N SER A 896 -6.31 17.71 5.01
CA SER A 896 -7.52 17.17 4.38
C SER A 896 -8.13 16.02 5.18
N LEU A 897 -9.41 15.76 4.90
CA LEU A 897 -10.10 14.53 5.28
C LEU A 897 -10.36 13.73 4.00
N GLU A 898 -9.81 12.52 3.93
CA GLU A 898 -9.95 11.58 2.82
C GLU A 898 -10.98 10.48 3.19
N PRO A 899 -11.86 10.07 2.27
CA PRO A 899 -12.82 8.99 2.53
C PRO A 899 -12.14 7.64 2.80
N VAL A 900 -12.66 6.88 3.77
CA VAL A 900 -12.23 5.50 4.04
C VAL A 900 -13.25 4.53 3.46
N VAL A 901 -12.83 3.78 2.44
CA VAL A 901 -13.74 2.94 1.64
C VAL A 901 -13.59 1.46 2.01
N LYS A 902 -14.72 0.75 2.04
CA LYS A 902 -14.78 -0.72 2.12
C LYS A 902 -15.67 -1.24 1.01
N HIS A 903 -15.22 -2.26 0.30
CA HIS A 903 -15.94 -2.83 -0.84
C HIS A 903 -15.55 -4.29 -1.05
N SER A 904 -16.37 -5.02 -1.82
CA SER A 904 -16.08 -6.40 -2.24
C SER A 904 -15.18 -6.38 -3.48
N THR A 905 -13.86 -6.48 -3.31
CA THR A 905 -12.96 -6.60 -4.47
C THR A 905 -13.20 -7.93 -5.17
N PRO A 906 -13.55 -7.96 -6.47
CA PRO A 906 -13.74 -9.21 -7.20
C PRO A 906 -12.49 -10.10 -7.14
N ARG A 907 -12.70 -11.38 -6.78
CA ARG A 907 -11.62 -12.35 -6.56
C ARG A 907 -11.57 -13.35 -7.70
N SER A 908 -10.44 -13.40 -8.42
CA SER A 908 -10.19 -14.47 -9.39
C SER A 908 -9.81 -15.77 -8.68
N LYS A 909 -10.72 -16.76 -8.66
CA LYS A 909 -10.50 -18.06 -7.99
C LYS A 909 -9.27 -18.78 -8.54
N THR A 910 -9.11 -18.77 -9.87
CA THR A 910 -7.99 -19.39 -10.58
C THR A 910 -6.65 -18.77 -10.18
N ALA A 911 -6.51 -17.44 -10.24
CA ALA A 911 -5.25 -16.76 -9.94
C ALA A 911 -4.82 -16.97 -8.47
N HIS A 912 -5.77 -16.91 -7.53
CA HIS A 912 -5.48 -17.17 -6.12
C HIS A 912 -5.11 -18.63 -5.87
N SER A 913 -5.77 -19.58 -6.54
CA SER A 913 -5.40 -21.00 -6.44
C SER A 913 -3.96 -21.24 -6.90
N LEU A 914 -3.51 -20.60 -7.99
CA LEU A 914 -2.13 -20.70 -8.46
C LEU A 914 -1.14 -20.12 -7.45
N LEU A 915 -1.45 -18.96 -6.87
CA LEU A 915 -0.63 -18.35 -5.80
C LEU A 915 -0.53 -19.26 -4.59
N ASP A 916 -1.65 -19.84 -4.13
CA ASP A 916 -1.69 -20.73 -2.98
C ASP A 916 -0.89 -22.02 -3.22
N VAL A 917 -1.03 -22.63 -4.40
CA VAL A 917 -0.24 -23.81 -4.80
C VAL A 917 1.24 -23.46 -4.91
N GLY A 918 1.59 -22.35 -5.56
CA GLY A 918 2.97 -21.88 -5.68
C GLY A 918 3.62 -21.65 -4.30
N ARG A 919 2.91 -21.01 -3.38
CA ARG A 919 3.35 -20.84 -1.98
C ARG A 919 3.55 -22.18 -1.29
N GLN A 920 2.64 -23.14 -1.46
CA GLN A 920 2.78 -24.47 -0.86
C GLN A 920 4.00 -25.22 -1.42
N GLN A 921 4.26 -25.16 -2.74
CA GLN A 921 5.44 -25.79 -3.33
C GLN A 921 6.73 -25.14 -2.86
N LEU A 922 6.75 -23.81 -2.69
CA LEU A 922 7.88 -23.09 -2.10
C LEU A 922 8.18 -23.60 -0.68
N THR A 923 7.16 -23.76 0.17
CA THR A 923 7.37 -24.29 1.53
C THR A 923 7.85 -25.74 1.57
N LYS A 924 7.58 -26.52 0.51
CA LYS A 924 8.08 -27.90 0.36
C LYS A 924 9.51 -27.96 -0.21
N GLY A 925 10.07 -26.83 -0.65
CA GLY A 925 11.38 -26.78 -1.31
C GLY A 925 11.37 -27.12 -2.81
N ASN A 926 10.20 -27.26 -3.43
CA ASN A 926 10.07 -27.55 -4.85
C ASN A 926 10.12 -26.25 -5.67
N PHE A 927 11.31 -25.69 -5.83
CA PHE A 927 11.53 -24.35 -6.40
C PHE A 927 11.07 -24.19 -7.86
N GLU A 928 11.27 -25.21 -8.71
CA GLU A 928 10.90 -25.17 -10.14
C GLU A 928 9.39 -25.08 -10.35
N MET A 929 8.62 -26.01 -9.76
CA MET A 929 7.15 -25.94 -9.78
C MET A 929 6.63 -24.65 -9.12
N ALA A 930 7.25 -24.20 -8.02
CA ALA A 930 6.86 -22.95 -7.38
C ALA A 930 7.05 -21.75 -8.34
N PHE A 931 8.17 -21.71 -9.06
CA PHE A 931 8.46 -20.66 -10.05
C PHE A 931 7.41 -20.63 -11.17
N GLU A 932 7.05 -21.79 -11.71
CA GLU A 932 6.03 -21.91 -12.76
C GLU A 932 4.67 -21.42 -12.29
N PHE A 933 4.16 -21.95 -11.17
CA PHE A 933 2.84 -21.57 -10.66
C PHE A 933 2.77 -20.09 -10.28
N LEU A 934 3.82 -19.52 -9.68
CA LEU A 934 3.87 -18.10 -9.33
C LEU A 934 3.98 -17.20 -10.56
N SER A 935 4.72 -17.61 -11.59
CA SER A 935 4.81 -16.88 -12.86
C SER A 935 3.47 -16.87 -13.58
N GLN A 936 2.77 -18.01 -13.63
CA GLN A 936 1.41 -18.10 -14.15
C GLN A 936 0.42 -17.26 -13.33
N ALA A 937 0.55 -17.25 -12.00
CA ALA A 937 -0.28 -16.41 -11.13
C ALA A 937 -0.09 -14.91 -11.44
N ILE A 938 1.14 -14.45 -11.67
CA ILE A 938 1.42 -13.06 -12.07
C ILE A 938 0.70 -12.71 -13.37
N ILE A 939 0.81 -13.55 -14.39
CA ILE A 939 0.16 -13.34 -15.69
C ILE A 939 -1.36 -13.22 -15.50
N MET A 940 -1.97 -14.15 -14.76
CA MET A 940 -3.40 -14.15 -14.48
C MET A 940 -3.84 -12.89 -13.71
N PHE A 941 -3.10 -12.49 -12.67
CA PHE A 941 -3.43 -11.27 -11.92
C PHE A 941 -3.28 -10.01 -12.78
N GLN A 942 -2.25 -9.94 -13.63
CA GLN A 942 -2.05 -8.81 -14.54
C GLN A 942 -3.19 -8.69 -15.56
N GLN A 943 -3.62 -9.82 -16.13
CA GLN A 943 -4.72 -9.83 -17.10
C GLN A 943 -6.07 -9.41 -16.48
N VAL A 944 -6.33 -9.80 -15.21
CA VAL A 944 -7.59 -9.47 -14.52
C VAL A 944 -7.57 -8.06 -13.90
N LYS A 945 -6.53 -7.75 -13.11
CA LYS A 945 -6.48 -6.56 -12.24
C LYS A 945 -5.49 -5.48 -12.70
N GLY A 946 -4.67 -5.80 -13.70
CA GLY A 946 -3.53 -4.98 -14.09
C GLY A 946 -2.27 -5.22 -13.24
N PRO A 947 -1.14 -4.61 -13.64
CA PRO A 947 0.16 -4.78 -12.99
C PRO A 947 0.24 -4.13 -11.61
N MET A 948 -0.61 -3.12 -11.34
CA MET A 948 -0.64 -2.39 -10.08
C MET A 948 -1.50 -3.09 -9.03
N ASN A 949 -1.03 -4.24 -8.55
CA ASN A 949 -1.76 -5.05 -7.60
C ASN A 949 -0.85 -5.67 -6.52
N ASN A 950 -1.36 -5.76 -5.29
CA ASN A 950 -0.66 -6.33 -4.14
C ASN A 950 -0.34 -7.83 -4.31
N GLU A 951 -1.22 -8.60 -4.96
CA GLU A 951 -0.93 -10.02 -5.20
C GLU A 951 0.24 -10.22 -6.18
N VAL A 952 0.38 -9.33 -7.18
CA VAL A 952 1.51 -9.34 -8.13
C VAL A 952 2.83 -9.04 -7.40
N ALA A 953 2.85 -8.04 -6.52
CA ALA A 953 4.03 -7.73 -5.71
C ALA A 953 4.43 -8.89 -4.77
N THR A 954 3.44 -9.57 -4.19
CA THR A 954 3.65 -10.78 -3.37
C THR A 954 4.28 -11.90 -4.20
N CYS A 955 3.77 -12.17 -5.41
CA CYS A 955 4.35 -13.17 -6.30
C CYS A 955 5.80 -12.82 -6.66
N PHE A 956 6.10 -11.55 -6.95
CA PHE A 956 7.48 -11.13 -7.22
C PHE A 956 8.43 -11.36 -6.06
N SER A 957 8.00 -11.11 -4.83
CA SER A 957 8.82 -11.38 -3.65
C SER A 957 9.11 -12.88 -3.48
N PHE A 958 8.14 -13.74 -3.80
CA PHE A 958 8.36 -15.19 -3.81
C PHE A 958 9.30 -15.64 -4.93
N LEU A 959 9.14 -15.10 -6.15
CA LEU A 959 10.07 -15.37 -7.26
C LEU A 959 11.49 -14.91 -6.92
N ALA A 960 11.65 -13.73 -6.32
CA ALA A 960 12.95 -13.24 -5.87
C ALA A 960 13.59 -14.20 -4.86
N THR A 961 12.80 -14.75 -3.93
CA THR A 961 13.27 -15.75 -2.96
C THR A 961 13.69 -17.05 -3.66
N ILE A 962 12.94 -17.51 -4.66
CA ILE A 962 13.30 -18.71 -5.45
C ILE A 962 14.63 -18.49 -6.18
N LEU A 963 14.77 -17.37 -6.88
CA LEU A 963 15.97 -17.01 -7.64
C LEU A 963 17.19 -16.82 -6.74
N PHE A 964 17.00 -16.29 -5.53
CA PHE A 964 18.05 -16.21 -4.53
C PHE A 964 18.59 -17.60 -4.16
N ASN A 965 17.70 -18.58 -3.92
CA ASN A 965 18.10 -19.96 -3.65
C ASN A 965 18.76 -20.62 -4.88
N ALA A 966 18.39 -20.21 -6.09
CA ALA A 966 19.03 -20.63 -7.33
C ALA A 966 20.36 -19.92 -7.61
N SER A 967 20.82 -19.03 -6.73
CA SER A 967 22.04 -18.19 -6.88
C SER A 967 22.01 -17.19 -8.05
N ASP A 968 20.84 -16.91 -8.63
CA ASP A 968 20.66 -15.83 -9.61
C ASP A 968 20.35 -14.50 -8.89
N LEU A 969 21.40 -13.91 -8.32
CA LEU A 969 21.31 -12.67 -7.53
C LEU A 969 20.80 -11.46 -8.35
N PRO A 970 21.24 -11.23 -9.61
CA PRO A 970 20.75 -10.11 -10.40
C PRO A 970 19.24 -10.17 -10.68
N GLN A 971 18.72 -11.33 -11.10
CA GLN A 971 17.27 -11.46 -11.33
C GLN A 971 16.48 -11.41 -10.02
N SER A 972 17.00 -12.01 -8.95
CA SER A 972 16.40 -11.91 -7.62
C SER A 972 16.23 -10.45 -7.19
N PHE A 973 17.27 -9.62 -7.34
CA PHE A 973 17.21 -8.20 -7.03
C PHE A 973 16.16 -7.47 -7.87
N LEU A 974 16.13 -7.72 -9.19
CA LEU A 974 15.18 -7.09 -10.09
C LEU A 974 13.73 -7.42 -9.73
N HIS A 975 13.41 -8.69 -9.46
CA HIS A 975 12.07 -9.08 -9.02
C HIS A 975 11.70 -8.44 -7.69
N GLN A 976 12.64 -8.37 -6.75
CA GLN A 976 12.41 -7.73 -5.46
C GLN A 976 12.20 -6.20 -5.60
N HIS A 977 12.94 -5.55 -6.51
CA HIS A 977 12.77 -4.13 -6.82
C HIS A 977 11.42 -3.85 -7.49
N ASN A 978 10.97 -4.72 -8.40
CA ASN A 978 9.63 -4.65 -8.99
C ASN A 978 8.54 -4.76 -7.92
N ALA A 979 8.70 -5.66 -6.94
CA ALA A 979 7.80 -5.75 -5.79
C ALA A 979 7.76 -4.44 -5.00
N LEU A 980 8.93 -3.80 -4.77
CA LEU A 980 9.01 -2.51 -4.07
C LEU A 980 8.20 -1.42 -4.78
N LEU A 981 8.39 -1.26 -6.09
CA LEU A 981 7.72 -0.22 -6.88
C LEU A 981 6.20 -0.37 -6.86
N ILE A 982 5.71 -1.60 -7.02
CA ILE A 982 4.27 -1.90 -6.99
C ILE A 982 3.70 -1.70 -5.58
N SER A 983 4.32 -2.28 -4.55
CA SER A 983 3.84 -2.16 -3.17
C SER A 983 3.81 -0.70 -2.71
N ARG A 984 4.79 0.12 -3.10
CA ARG A 984 4.81 1.56 -2.81
C ARG A 984 3.57 2.28 -3.36
N ARG A 985 3.19 1.96 -4.60
CA ARG A 985 2.07 2.57 -5.31
C ARG A 985 0.71 2.07 -4.82
N VAL A 986 0.60 0.80 -4.43
CA VAL A 986 -0.68 0.17 -4.04
C VAL A 986 -0.95 0.25 -2.53
N MET A 987 0.09 0.26 -1.69
CA MET A 987 -0.05 0.19 -0.22
C MET A 987 0.35 1.48 0.49
N GLY A 988 1.01 2.41 -0.19
CA GLY A 988 1.57 3.65 0.38
C GLY A 988 3.02 3.47 0.83
N LEU A 989 3.74 4.57 1.07
CA LEU A 989 5.19 4.56 1.40
C LEU A 989 5.52 3.91 2.76
N ASP A 990 4.53 3.81 3.63
CA ASP A 990 4.64 3.51 5.06
C ASP A 990 3.87 2.22 5.40
N SER A 991 4.20 1.13 4.71
CA SER A 991 3.62 -0.19 4.93
C SER A 991 4.65 -1.19 5.49
N ALA A 992 4.17 -2.12 6.31
CA ALA A 992 4.94 -3.26 6.81
C ALA A 992 5.66 -4.04 5.69
N THR A 993 4.93 -4.30 4.61
CA THR A 993 5.43 -5.02 3.44
C THR A 993 6.62 -4.31 2.82
N ILE A 994 6.66 -2.97 2.82
CA ILE A 994 7.77 -2.19 2.26
C ILE A 994 9.02 -2.30 3.13
N SER A 995 8.86 -2.30 4.46
CA SER A 995 9.99 -2.56 5.37
C SER A 995 10.61 -3.95 5.12
N GLN A 996 9.78 -4.97 4.97
CA GLN A 996 10.22 -6.33 4.64
C GLN A 996 10.92 -6.39 3.27
N ILE A 997 10.34 -5.74 2.24
CA ILE A 997 10.92 -5.70 0.91
C ILE A 997 12.31 -5.05 0.93
N HIS A 998 12.48 -3.93 1.64
CA HIS A 998 13.79 -3.29 1.82
C HIS A 998 14.77 -4.17 2.60
N SER A 999 14.31 -4.91 3.61
CA SER A 999 15.18 -5.85 4.33
C SER A 999 15.71 -6.96 3.41
N LEU A 1000 14.86 -7.49 2.52
CA LEU A 1000 15.28 -8.45 1.50
C LEU A 1000 16.24 -7.83 0.47
N LEU A 1001 15.95 -6.63 -0.04
CA LEU A 1001 16.87 -5.91 -0.94
C LEU A 1001 18.23 -5.67 -0.27
N GLY A 1002 18.25 -5.34 1.02
CA GLY A 1002 19.48 -5.19 1.79
C GLY A 1002 20.31 -6.47 1.83
N LEU A 1003 19.66 -7.61 2.10
CA LEU A 1003 20.31 -8.92 2.06
C LEU A 1003 20.83 -9.27 0.66
N LEU A 1004 20.07 -8.98 -0.39
CA LEU A 1004 20.49 -9.22 -1.78
C LEU A 1004 21.72 -8.37 -2.14
N CYS A 1005 21.71 -7.07 -1.82
CA CYS A 1005 22.87 -6.19 -2.02
C CYS A 1005 24.11 -6.69 -1.29
N PHE A 1006 23.95 -7.17 -0.05
CA PHE A 1006 25.07 -7.69 0.72
C PHE A 1006 25.69 -8.94 0.08
N ASN A 1007 24.86 -9.86 -0.41
CA ASN A 1007 25.35 -11.05 -1.12
C ASN A 1007 26.04 -10.73 -2.46
N VAL A 1008 25.70 -9.61 -3.09
CA VAL A 1008 26.40 -9.09 -4.28
C VAL A 1008 27.72 -8.36 -3.91
N GLY A 1009 28.05 -8.24 -2.62
CA GLY A 1009 29.25 -7.55 -2.14
C GLY A 1009 29.10 -6.04 -2.04
N GLN A 1010 27.86 -5.52 -2.07
CA GLN A 1010 27.53 -4.10 -2.04
C GLN A 1010 27.04 -3.67 -0.64
N ALA A 1011 27.92 -3.73 0.35
CA ALA A 1011 27.59 -3.46 1.76
C ALA A 1011 27.04 -2.05 2.02
N GLU A 1012 27.47 -1.04 1.26
CA GLU A 1012 26.96 0.33 1.40
C GLU A 1012 25.49 0.44 0.97
N PHE A 1013 25.13 -0.15 -0.17
CA PHE A 1013 23.75 -0.19 -0.65
C PHE A 1013 22.87 -1.06 0.26
N ALA A 1014 23.42 -2.16 0.77
CA ALA A 1014 22.76 -2.99 1.76
C ALA A 1014 22.42 -2.19 3.03
N LEU A 1015 23.39 -1.44 3.56
CA LEU A 1015 23.18 -0.56 4.71
C LEU A 1015 22.07 0.45 4.44
N LYS A 1016 22.06 1.13 3.28
CA LYS A 1016 21.01 2.10 2.94
C LYS A 1016 19.61 1.46 2.95
N HIS A 1017 19.46 0.27 2.39
CA HIS A 1017 18.19 -0.47 2.44
C HIS A 1017 17.79 -0.89 3.85
N PHE A 1018 18.72 -1.37 4.68
CA PHE A 1018 18.38 -1.71 6.07
C PHE A 1018 18.05 -0.48 6.92
N LEU A 1019 18.71 0.65 6.70
CA LEU A 1019 18.37 1.92 7.36
C LEU A 1019 16.99 2.40 6.93
N ARG A 1020 16.63 2.22 5.65
CA ARG A 1020 15.28 2.47 5.14
C ARG A 1020 14.23 1.57 5.79
N ALA A 1021 14.51 0.27 5.85
CA ALA A 1021 13.65 -0.70 6.51
C ALA A 1021 13.43 -0.29 7.98
N ARG A 1022 14.52 0.02 8.71
CA ARG A 1022 14.46 0.50 10.10
C ARG A 1022 13.57 1.74 10.24
N TYR A 1023 13.74 2.72 9.36
CA TYR A 1023 12.95 3.95 9.40
C TYR A 1023 11.46 3.68 9.26
N ILE A 1024 11.07 2.90 8.24
CA ILE A 1024 9.66 2.54 8.00
C ILE A 1024 9.12 1.70 9.15
N HIS A 1025 9.95 0.80 9.69
CA HIS A 1025 9.63 -0.03 10.85
C HIS A 1025 9.25 0.82 12.05
N VAL A 1026 10.14 1.72 12.47
CA VAL A 1026 9.91 2.63 13.60
C VAL A 1026 8.69 3.53 13.34
N LEU A 1027 8.51 4.02 12.11
CA LEU A 1027 7.37 4.85 11.73
C LEU A 1027 6.02 4.13 11.93
N CYS A 1028 5.94 2.83 11.62
CA CYS A 1028 4.68 2.09 11.66
C CYS A 1028 4.35 1.54 13.06
N CYS A 1029 5.35 1.07 13.80
CA CYS A 1029 5.12 0.28 15.03
C CYS A 1029 5.97 0.70 16.23
N GLY A 1030 6.86 1.69 16.09
CA GLY A 1030 7.74 2.15 17.15
C GLY A 1030 8.99 1.27 17.37
N PHE A 1031 9.71 1.54 18.46
CA PHE A 1031 11.06 1.01 18.72
C PHE A 1031 11.11 -0.36 19.41
N ASP A 1032 9.99 -0.88 19.92
CA ASP A 1032 9.99 -2.09 20.76
C ASP A 1032 9.51 -3.36 20.04
N HIS A 1033 9.35 -3.29 18.71
CA HIS A 1033 8.92 -4.44 17.92
C HIS A 1033 10.07 -5.45 17.71
N PRO A 1034 9.86 -6.77 17.87
CA PRO A 1034 10.93 -7.77 17.79
C PRO A 1034 11.66 -7.79 16.44
N ASP A 1035 10.96 -7.62 15.32
CA ASP A 1035 11.59 -7.60 14.00
C ASP A 1035 12.56 -6.41 13.80
N LEU A 1036 12.42 -5.32 14.57
CA LEU A 1036 13.37 -4.21 14.52
C LEU A 1036 14.77 -4.66 14.96
N ALA A 1037 14.85 -5.54 15.95
CA ALA A 1037 16.11 -6.10 16.42
C ALA A 1037 16.81 -6.89 15.30
N HIS A 1038 16.05 -7.64 14.50
CA HIS A 1038 16.60 -8.34 13.34
C HIS A 1038 17.17 -7.37 12.29
N ILE A 1039 16.46 -6.27 12.00
CA ILE A 1039 16.97 -5.22 11.10
C ILE A 1039 18.25 -4.60 11.68
N MET A 1040 18.27 -4.29 12.98
CA MET A 1040 19.45 -3.72 13.66
C MET A 1040 20.66 -4.65 13.67
N LEU A 1041 20.46 -5.96 13.84
CA LEU A 1041 21.51 -6.96 13.74
C LEU A 1041 22.14 -6.94 12.34
N ASN A 1042 21.32 -6.89 11.29
CA ASN A 1042 21.82 -6.78 9.92
C ASN A 1042 22.58 -5.47 9.67
N ILE A 1043 22.07 -4.34 10.16
CA ILE A 1043 22.78 -3.06 10.12
C ILE A 1043 24.15 -3.17 10.80
N ALA A 1044 24.21 -3.83 11.97
CA ALA A 1044 25.45 -4.03 12.69
C ALA A 1044 26.46 -4.87 11.92
N MET A 1045 26.00 -5.91 11.22
CA MET A 1045 26.85 -6.72 10.33
C MET A 1045 27.39 -5.88 9.15
N MET A 1046 26.57 -5.01 8.56
CA MET A 1046 27.05 -4.10 7.49
C MET A 1046 28.17 -3.18 8.01
N TYR A 1047 28.01 -2.63 9.21
CA TYR A 1047 29.06 -1.82 9.83
C TYR A 1047 30.34 -2.61 10.16
N GLN A 1048 30.24 -3.89 10.55
CA GLN A 1048 31.41 -4.74 10.73
C GLN A 1048 32.17 -4.94 9.42
N ASP A 1049 31.46 -5.22 8.33
CA ASP A 1049 32.06 -5.41 7.00
C ASP A 1049 32.76 -4.14 6.50
N MET A 1050 32.17 -2.96 6.75
CA MET A 1050 32.79 -1.66 6.46
C MET A 1050 33.90 -1.25 7.45
N GLY A 1051 34.17 -2.07 8.48
CA GLY A 1051 35.22 -1.80 9.48
C GLY A 1051 34.84 -0.87 10.63
N ASP A 1052 33.59 -0.38 10.69
CA ASP A 1052 33.10 0.46 11.79
C ASP A 1052 32.51 -0.36 12.94
N MET A 1053 33.43 -0.93 13.72
CA MET A 1053 33.08 -1.77 14.87
C MET A 1053 32.37 -0.98 15.99
N GLN A 1054 32.58 0.34 16.09
CA GLN A 1054 31.99 1.17 17.15
C GLN A 1054 30.50 1.40 16.91
N ARG A 1055 30.10 1.72 15.66
CA ARG A 1055 28.68 1.82 15.32
C ARG A 1055 28.00 0.45 15.39
N SER A 1056 28.67 -0.61 14.91
CA SER A 1056 28.17 -1.98 15.02
C SER A 1056 27.80 -2.36 16.45
N LEU A 1057 28.71 -2.14 17.41
CA LEU A 1057 28.43 -2.43 18.83
C LEU A 1057 27.17 -1.74 19.35
N LYS A 1058 26.92 -0.49 18.96
CA LYS A 1058 25.74 0.26 19.42
C LYS A 1058 24.44 -0.37 18.92
N TYR A 1059 24.39 -0.77 17.64
CA TYR A 1059 23.24 -1.49 17.09
C TYR A 1059 23.06 -2.88 17.73
N LEU A 1060 24.14 -3.60 18.03
CA LEU A 1060 24.06 -4.91 18.68
C LEU A 1060 23.56 -4.83 20.12
N HIS A 1061 24.01 -3.84 20.90
CA HIS A 1061 23.50 -3.63 22.25
C HIS A 1061 22.01 -3.27 22.24
N GLU A 1062 21.59 -2.46 21.28
CA GLU A 1062 20.17 -2.10 21.13
C GLU A 1062 19.31 -3.29 20.67
N CYS A 1063 19.81 -4.07 19.72
CA CYS A 1063 19.24 -5.36 19.31
C CYS A 1063 19.05 -6.30 20.51
N LEU A 1064 20.08 -6.44 21.36
CA LEU A 1064 20.02 -7.26 22.56
C LEU A 1064 18.99 -6.74 23.57
N ARG A 1065 18.87 -5.41 23.74
CA ARG A 1065 17.84 -4.80 24.60
C ARG A 1065 16.43 -5.19 24.14
N ILE A 1066 16.15 -5.06 22.84
CA ILE A 1066 14.84 -5.40 22.27
C ILE A 1066 14.56 -6.90 22.41
N TYR A 1067 15.51 -7.77 22.06
CA TYR A 1067 15.31 -9.22 22.21
C TYR A 1067 15.13 -9.65 23.65
N ASN A 1068 15.88 -9.09 24.61
CA ASN A 1068 15.67 -9.38 26.01
C ASN A 1068 14.30 -8.92 26.50
N ALA A 1069 13.83 -7.75 26.06
CA ALA A 1069 12.51 -7.23 26.43
C ALA A 1069 11.34 -8.00 25.81
N THR A 1070 11.51 -8.55 24.60
CA THR A 1070 10.42 -9.18 23.82
C THR A 1070 10.40 -10.71 23.89
N LEU A 1071 11.58 -11.34 23.88
CA LEU A 1071 11.75 -12.80 23.82
C LEU A 1071 12.36 -13.38 25.12
N GLY A 1072 12.85 -12.52 26.02
CA GLY A 1072 13.54 -12.91 27.25
C GLY A 1072 15.04 -13.13 27.07
N GLU A 1073 15.79 -13.08 28.17
CA GLU A 1073 17.26 -13.13 28.18
C GLU A 1073 17.83 -14.47 27.69
N ASN A 1074 17.07 -15.57 27.84
CA ASN A 1074 17.48 -16.93 27.47
C ASN A 1074 17.04 -17.34 26.04
N SER A 1075 16.70 -16.37 25.19
CA SER A 1075 16.29 -16.63 23.80
C SER A 1075 17.49 -16.96 22.90
N ASP A 1076 17.27 -17.71 21.82
CA ASP A 1076 18.33 -18.03 20.84
C ASP A 1076 18.84 -16.77 20.14
N GLN A 1077 17.97 -15.78 19.99
CA GLN A 1077 18.28 -14.50 19.37
C GLN A 1077 19.17 -13.65 20.28
N SER A 1078 18.90 -13.64 21.59
CA SER A 1078 19.77 -13.01 22.58
C SER A 1078 21.16 -13.68 22.58
N ALA A 1079 21.22 -15.01 22.56
CA ALA A 1079 22.46 -15.78 22.46
C ALA A 1079 23.28 -15.42 21.19
N THR A 1080 22.62 -15.44 20.03
CA THR A 1080 23.22 -15.05 18.74
C THR A 1080 23.75 -13.61 18.77
N THR A 1081 23.01 -12.68 19.38
CA THR A 1081 23.41 -11.28 19.49
C THR A 1081 24.60 -11.11 20.43
N LEU A 1082 24.64 -11.84 21.55
CA LEU A 1082 25.78 -11.87 22.48
C LEU A 1082 27.06 -12.37 21.80
N HIS A 1083 26.95 -13.41 20.97
CA HIS A 1083 28.05 -13.89 20.15
C HIS A 1083 28.55 -12.81 19.17
N ALA A 1084 27.64 -12.15 18.45
CA ALA A 1084 27.98 -11.05 17.54
C ALA A 1084 28.68 -9.88 18.28
N ILE A 1085 28.24 -9.56 19.50
CA ILE A 1085 28.89 -8.57 20.38
C ILE A 1085 30.31 -9.03 20.74
N ALA A 1086 30.48 -10.29 21.13
CA ALA A 1086 31.78 -10.87 21.47
C ALA A 1086 32.75 -10.80 20.28
N MET A 1087 32.30 -11.17 19.10
CA MET A 1087 33.05 -11.05 17.84
C MET A 1087 33.46 -9.60 17.56
N THR A 1088 32.56 -8.64 17.75
CA THR A 1088 32.87 -7.21 17.56
C THR A 1088 33.92 -6.72 18.56
N TYR A 1089 33.83 -7.11 19.83
CA TYR A 1089 34.86 -6.78 20.83
C TYR A 1089 36.21 -7.44 20.51
N ASN A 1090 36.20 -8.63 19.93
CA ASN A 1090 37.41 -9.29 19.44
C ASN A 1090 38.07 -8.51 18.29
N PHE A 1091 37.29 -7.98 17.33
CA PHE A 1091 37.80 -7.08 16.29
C PHE A 1091 38.36 -5.77 16.88
N LEU A 1092 37.74 -5.22 17.92
CA LEU A 1092 38.25 -4.08 18.69
C LEU A 1092 39.43 -4.42 19.61
N ARG A 1093 39.89 -5.67 19.62
CA ARG A 1093 40.96 -6.20 20.49
C ARG A 1093 40.68 -6.05 21.99
N GLN A 1094 39.42 -5.91 22.38
CA GLN A 1094 38.96 -5.88 23.77
C GLN A 1094 38.60 -7.30 24.25
N TYR A 1095 39.59 -8.18 24.28
CA TYR A 1095 39.37 -9.63 24.50
C TYR A 1095 38.70 -9.97 25.82
N LYS A 1096 38.93 -9.18 26.89
CA LYS A 1096 38.24 -9.36 28.19
C LYS A 1096 36.73 -9.23 28.05
N ASN A 1097 36.26 -8.28 27.25
CA ASN A 1097 34.84 -8.10 26.96
C ASN A 1097 34.32 -9.21 26.04
N ALA A 1098 35.09 -9.61 25.02
CA ALA A 1098 34.70 -10.74 24.17
C ALA A 1098 34.44 -12.02 24.98
N VAL A 1099 35.32 -12.34 25.93
CA VAL A 1099 35.17 -13.50 26.84
C VAL A 1099 33.91 -13.38 27.71
N THR A 1100 33.58 -12.20 28.24
CA THR A 1100 32.40 -12.06 29.11
C THR A 1100 31.09 -12.25 28.37
N PHE A 1101 30.98 -11.73 27.15
CA PHE A 1101 29.79 -11.89 26.31
C PHE A 1101 29.66 -13.31 25.75
N GLU A 1102 30.76 -13.92 25.28
CA GLU A 1102 30.75 -15.30 24.79
C GLU A 1102 30.43 -16.30 25.91
N ARG A 1103 30.91 -16.05 27.14
CA ARG A 1103 30.53 -16.87 28.29
C ARG A 1103 29.03 -16.87 28.53
N LYS A 1104 28.37 -15.71 28.41
CA LYS A 1104 26.92 -15.61 28.57
C LYS A 1104 26.19 -16.38 27.46
N ASN A 1105 26.65 -16.24 26.21
CA ASN A 1105 26.15 -17.03 25.07
C ASN A 1105 26.24 -18.55 25.36
N TYR A 1106 27.42 -19.03 25.74
CA TYR A 1106 27.65 -20.44 26.08
C TYR A 1106 26.72 -20.94 27.19
N LEU A 1107 26.54 -20.17 28.27
CA LEU A 1107 25.66 -20.55 29.38
C LEU A 1107 24.20 -20.70 28.93
N ILE A 1108 23.69 -19.78 28.12
CA ILE A 1108 22.32 -19.85 27.58
C ILE A 1108 22.16 -21.09 26.70
N LEU A 1109 23.09 -21.31 25.76
CA LEU A 1109 23.04 -22.46 24.86
C LEU A 1109 23.15 -23.79 25.61
N LYS A 1110 24.03 -23.86 26.61
CA LYS A 1110 24.24 -25.04 27.46
C LYS A 1110 22.99 -25.38 28.26
N GLU A 1111 22.33 -24.38 28.85
CA GLU A 1111 21.09 -24.58 29.61
C GLU A 1111 19.96 -25.09 28.72
N LYS A 1112 19.87 -24.59 27.47
CA LYS A 1112 18.75 -24.88 26.57
C LYS A 1112 18.88 -26.18 25.79
N TYR A 1113 20.08 -26.50 25.29
CA TYR A 1113 20.31 -27.64 24.38
C TYR A 1113 21.15 -28.77 24.99
N GLY A 1114 21.82 -28.52 26.12
CA GLY A 1114 22.73 -29.48 26.76
C GLY A 1114 24.13 -29.51 26.13
N GLU A 1115 25.10 -30.10 26.85
CA GLU A 1115 26.54 -30.02 26.52
C GLU A 1115 26.94 -30.65 25.17
N ASN A 1116 26.12 -31.55 24.62
CA ASN A 1116 26.45 -32.29 23.40
C ASN A 1116 26.03 -31.61 22.10
N ASP A 1117 25.25 -30.53 22.17
CA ASP A 1117 24.74 -29.81 21.00
C ASP A 1117 25.88 -29.12 20.21
N PRO A 1118 25.87 -29.16 18.86
CA PRO A 1118 26.91 -28.54 18.04
C PRO A 1118 27.09 -27.04 18.32
N LYS A 1119 26.01 -26.29 18.61
CA LYS A 1119 26.08 -24.85 18.90
C LYS A 1119 26.80 -24.56 20.21
N VAL A 1120 26.63 -25.45 21.19
CA VAL A 1120 27.31 -25.34 22.50
C VAL A 1120 28.80 -25.57 22.33
N LYS A 1121 29.19 -26.59 21.56
CA LYS A 1121 30.60 -26.88 21.25
C LYS A 1121 31.26 -25.77 20.45
N GLU A 1122 30.55 -25.19 19.49
CA GLU A 1122 31.03 -24.04 18.72
C GLU A 1122 31.26 -22.82 19.64
N SER A 1123 30.30 -22.48 20.49
CA SER A 1123 30.46 -21.39 21.46
C SER A 1123 31.59 -21.66 22.45
N GLU A 1124 31.79 -22.91 22.88
CA GLU A 1124 32.91 -23.32 23.73
C GLU A 1124 34.27 -23.09 23.05
N GLN A 1125 34.40 -23.46 21.77
CA GLN A 1125 35.62 -23.20 20.99
C GLN A 1125 35.91 -21.70 20.85
N TRP A 1126 34.89 -20.89 20.57
CA TRP A 1126 35.04 -19.43 20.53
C TRP A 1126 35.41 -18.85 21.89
N PHE A 1127 34.81 -19.36 22.96
CA PHE A 1127 35.12 -18.97 24.33
C PHE A 1127 36.58 -19.28 24.70
N GLU A 1128 37.09 -20.47 24.36
CA GLU A 1128 38.50 -20.84 24.52
C GLU A 1128 39.41 -19.95 23.67
N HIS A 1129 39.04 -19.69 22.42
CA HIS A 1129 39.79 -18.83 21.51
C HIS A 1129 39.94 -17.40 22.07
N PHE A 1130 38.85 -16.77 22.49
CA PHE A 1130 38.89 -15.43 23.08
C PHE A 1130 39.68 -15.41 24.40
N THR A 1131 39.55 -16.46 25.21
CA THR A 1131 40.30 -16.60 26.47
C THR A 1131 41.80 -16.71 26.21
N GLY A 1132 42.21 -17.52 25.23
CA GLY A 1132 43.59 -17.65 24.79
C GLY A 1132 44.19 -16.31 24.36
N ARG A 1133 43.46 -15.54 23.55
CA ARG A 1133 43.88 -14.19 23.12
C ARG A 1133 43.98 -13.21 24.29
N ALA A 1134 43.01 -13.22 25.21
CA ALA A 1134 43.03 -12.36 26.39
C ALA A 1134 44.25 -12.63 27.30
N VAL A 1135 44.58 -13.91 27.51
CA VAL A 1135 45.73 -14.32 28.32
C VAL A 1135 47.06 -13.97 27.63
N ALA A 1136 47.15 -14.16 26.32
CA ALA A 1136 48.35 -13.80 25.54
C ALA A 1136 48.67 -12.30 25.69
N VAL A 1137 47.67 -11.43 25.50
CA VAL A 1137 47.82 -9.99 25.65
C VAL A 1137 48.18 -9.58 27.07
N GLU A 1138 47.60 -10.23 28.09
CA GLU A 1138 47.96 -9.93 29.48
C GLU A 1138 49.40 -10.35 29.82
N ARG A 1139 49.92 -11.41 29.20
CA ARG A 1139 51.33 -11.81 29.34
C ARG A 1139 52.26 -10.80 28.67
N GLU A 1140 51.93 -10.35 27.46
CA GLU A 1140 52.69 -9.31 26.75
C GLU A 1140 52.72 -7.99 27.54
N LEU A 1141 51.58 -7.56 28.09
CA LEU A 1141 51.50 -6.38 28.96
C LEU A 1141 52.42 -6.51 30.19
N LYS A 1142 52.37 -7.65 30.89
CA LYS A 1142 53.25 -7.89 32.05
C LYS A 1142 54.73 -7.90 31.67
N GLN A 1143 55.07 -8.43 30.50
CA GLN A 1143 56.44 -8.41 29.98
C GLN A 1143 56.88 -6.98 29.64
N GLY A 1144 56.05 -6.21 28.93
CA GLY A 1144 56.33 -4.80 28.63
C GLY A 1144 56.45 -3.93 29.88
N GLU A 1145 55.60 -4.13 30.88
CA GLU A 1145 55.69 -3.45 32.18
C GLU A 1145 57.01 -3.80 32.91
N GLN A 1146 57.44 -5.07 32.86
CA GLN A 1146 58.72 -5.49 33.43
C GLN A 1146 59.92 -4.91 32.69
N GLU A 1147 59.86 -4.83 31.36
CA GLU A 1147 60.92 -4.22 30.53
C GLU A 1147 61.02 -2.71 30.74
N ALA A 1148 59.89 -2.00 30.78
CA ALA A 1148 59.87 -0.58 31.10
C ALA A 1148 60.34 -0.32 32.54
N MET A 1149 60.02 -1.19 33.50
CA MET A 1149 60.53 -1.10 34.86
C MET A 1149 62.05 -1.32 34.91
N LYS A 1150 62.60 -2.25 34.11
CA LYS A 1150 64.05 -2.45 33.96
C LYS A 1150 64.72 -1.21 33.34
N LEU A 1151 64.16 -0.67 32.26
CA LEU A 1151 64.67 0.54 31.60
C LEU A 1151 64.62 1.77 32.52
N TRP A 1152 63.53 1.94 33.29
CA TRP A 1152 63.40 3.01 34.27
C TRP A 1152 64.46 2.90 35.37
N ASN A 1153 64.66 1.71 35.92
CA ASN A 1153 65.68 1.47 36.94
C ASN A 1153 67.10 1.73 36.39
N LEU A 1154 67.35 1.42 35.12
CA LEU A 1154 68.61 1.74 34.44
C LEU A 1154 68.79 3.26 34.20
N GLN A 1155 67.71 3.98 33.91
CA GLN A 1155 67.75 5.44 33.75
C GLN A 1155 67.99 6.14 35.10
N GLN A 1156 67.41 5.61 36.17
CA GLN A 1156 67.66 6.07 37.55
C GLN A 1156 69.13 5.86 37.98
N SER A 1157 69.79 4.80 37.51
CA SER A 1157 71.22 4.59 37.84
C SER A 1157 72.17 5.50 37.07
N MET A 1158 71.72 6.14 35.98
CA MET A 1158 72.52 7.08 35.18
C MET A 1158 72.27 8.57 35.52
N GLY A 1159 71.32 8.90 36.39
CA GLY A 1159 70.99 10.28 36.78
C GLY A 1159 71.75 10.75 38.03
N ASN A 1160 72.64 11.74 37.87
CA ASN A 1160 73.35 12.36 38.99
C ASN A 1160 72.40 13.18 39.89
N GLY A 1161 72.00 12.60 41.03
CA GLY A 1161 71.81 13.36 42.27
C GLY A 1161 70.54 14.18 42.47
N GLN A 1162 69.42 13.84 41.83
CA GLN A 1162 68.10 14.34 42.26
C GLN A 1162 67.15 13.17 42.56
N ALA A 1163 66.46 13.24 43.69
CA ALA A 1163 65.55 12.19 44.16
C ALA A 1163 64.32 12.10 43.25
N PHE A 1164 64.27 11.05 42.42
CA PHE A 1164 63.11 10.72 41.62
C PHE A 1164 62.21 9.67 42.31
N SER A 1165 60.94 9.61 41.88
CA SER A 1165 59.92 8.65 42.34
C SER A 1165 60.39 7.19 42.25
N LYS A 1166 60.07 6.37 43.26
CA LYS A 1166 60.33 4.90 43.31
C LYS A 1166 59.58 4.09 42.24
N LYS A 1167 58.67 4.71 41.49
CA LYS A 1167 57.94 4.10 40.37
C LYS A 1167 58.19 4.90 39.10
N PRO A 1168 58.21 4.24 37.93
CA PRO A 1168 58.16 4.95 36.65
C PRO A 1168 56.96 5.92 36.63
N PRO A 1169 57.05 7.06 35.94
CA PRO A 1169 55.97 8.02 35.84
C PRO A 1169 54.71 7.30 35.37
N VAL A 1170 53.56 7.62 35.98
CA VAL A 1170 52.26 7.05 35.59
C VAL A 1170 52.01 7.27 34.10
N GLU A 1171 52.56 8.35 33.53
CA GLU A 1171 52.58 8.65 32.10
C GLU A 1171 53.31 7.61 31.24
N ILE A 1172 54.39 6.94 31.69
CA ILE A 1172 55.08 5.88 30.92
C ILE A 1172 54.26 4.58 30.95
N LEU A 1173 53.64 4.27 32.08
CA LEU A 1173 52.73 3.12 32.21
C LEU A 1173 51.41 3.36 31.46
N ASN A 1174 50.96 4.61 31.37
CA ASN A 1174 49.84 5.01 30.53
C ASN A 1174 50.26 5.04 29.06
N LEU A 1175 51.48 5.46 28.72
CA LEU A 1175 52.04 5.38 27.36
C LEU A 1175 52.23 3.93 26.91
N LEU A 1176 52.53 2.96 27.78
CA LEU A 1176 52.50 1.53 27.40
C LEU A 1176 51.09 1.02 27.08
N LYS A 1177 50.08 1.61 27.72
CA LYS A 1177 48.65 1.32 27.48
C LYS A 1177 48.11 2.10 26.27
N GLU A 1178 48.60 3.30 26.01
CA GLU A 1178 48.30 4.15 24.85
C GLU A 1178 49.12 3.72 23.62
N ASP A 1179 50.34 3.21 23.79
CA ASP A 1179 51.18 2.59 22.76
C ASP A 1179 50.53 1.30 22.28
N GLN A 1180 49.72 0.62 23.09
CA GLN A 1180 48.82 -0.43 22.57
C GLN A 1180 47.78 0.13 21.58
N GLN A 1181 47.36 1.39 21.75
CA GLN A 1181 46.45 2.11 20.87
C GLN A 1181 47.18 2.74 19.66
N ILE A 1182 48.49 3.01 19.77
CA ILE A 1182 49.33 3.61 18.71
C ILE A 1182 50.06 2.53 17.88
N LEU A 1183 50.61 1.46 18.48
CA LEU A 1183 51.10 0.25 17.77
C LEU A 1183 49.98 -0.50 17.05
N SER A 1184 48.75 -0.48 17.59
CA SER A 1184 47.57 -0.98 16.86
C SER A 1184 47.21 -0.13 15.64
N ASN A 1185 47.57 1.17 15.63
CA ASN A 1185 47.42 2.08 14.49
C ASN A 1185 48.64 2.12 13.54
N LEU A 1186 49.80 1.58 13.93
CA LEU A 1186 51.04 1.58 13.14
C LEU A 1186 51.21 0.30 12.30
N ILE A 1187 50.61 -0.82 12.73
CA ILE A 1187 50.67 -2.10 11.99
C ILE A 1187 49.69 -2.11 10.81
N ASN A 1188 48.70 -1.20 10.79
CA ASN A 1188 47.93 -0.77 9.62
C ASN A 1188 47.57 0.71 9.80
N PRO A 1189 48.08 1.65 8.98
CA PRO A 1189 47.63 3.03 9.06
C PRO A 1189 46.16 3.11 8.61
N PRO A 1190 45.37 4.10 9.07
CA PRO A 1190 44.08 4.38 8.46
C PRO A 1190 44.26 4.68 6.96
N PRO A 1191 43.24 4.46 6.11
CA PRO A 1191 43.33 4.73 4.69
C PRO A 1191 43.86 6.16 4.45
N GLN A 1192 44.83 6.30 3.55
CA GLN A 1192 45.56 7.54 3.31
C GLN A 1192 44.60 8.70 3.07
N THR A 1193 44.58 9.68 3.97
CA THR A 1193 44.05 11.01 3.67
C THR A 1193 45.02 11.68 2.69
N THR A 1194 44.52 12.07 1.52
CA THR A 1194 45.28 12.90 0.57
C THR A 1194 45.68 14.22 1.25
N PRO A 1195 46.92 14.71 1.07
CA PRO A 1195 47.37 15.89 1.78
C PRO A 1195 46.74 17.15 1.19
N SER A 1196 45.84 17.79 1.95
CA SER A 1196 45.46 19.19 1.71
C SER A 1196 46.60 20.10 2.16
N SER A 1197 46.98 21.01 1.26
CA SER A 1197 48.04 22.01 1.37
C SER A 1197 48.18 22.70 2.74
N THR A 1198 49.43 22.77 3.19
CA THR A 1198 49.92 23.51 4.35
C THR A 1198 49.69 25.02 4.24
N SER A 1199 49.00 25.60 5.23
CA SER A 1199 49.17 27.00 5.62
C SER A 1199 50.24 27.10 6.71
N THR A 1200 51.31 27.81 6.39
CA THR A 1200 52.43 28.19 7.26
C THR A 1200 52.00 29.06 8.43
N THR A 1201 52.32 28.67 9.67
CA THR A 1201 52.61 29.62 10.76
C THR A 1201 53.55 29.02 11.82
N THR A 1202 54.81 29.41 11.70
CA THR A 1202 55.79 29.78 12.75
C THR A 1202 55.62 29.21 14.16
N SER A 1203 56.55 28.33 14.53
CA SER A 1203 56.91 28.01 15.92
C SER A 1203 57.74 29.12 16.56
N LYS A 1204 57.38 29.51 17.79
CA LYS A 1204 58.28 30.15 18.76
C LYS A 1204 58.37 29.25 19.99
N LYS A 1205 59.50 28.53 20.06
CA LYS A 1205 60.46 28.44 21.18
C LYS A 1205 59.93 28.36 22.63
N LYS A 1206 60.62 27.46 23.34
CA LYS A 1206 60.99 27.43 24.78
C LYS A 1206 59.95 26.77 25.70
N SER A 1207 60.21 25.53 26.08
CA SER A 1207 61.05 25.10 27.22
C SER A 1207 60.27 25.08 28.54
N LYS A 1208 59.80 23.90 28.93
CA LYS A 1208 60.33 23.15 30.07
C LYS A 1208 59.82 21.73 29.98
#